data_AF-A0A8E2J7H5-F1
#
_entry.id   AF-A0A8E2J7H5-F1
#
_cell.length_a   1.000
_cell.length_b   1.000
_cell.length_c   1.000
_cell.angle_alpha   90.00
_cell.angle_beta   90.00
_cell.angle_gamma   90.00
#
_symmetry.space_group_name_H-M   'P 1'
#
loop_
_entity.id
_entity.type
_entity.pdbx_description
1 polymer ?
#
loop_
_entity_poly.entity_id
_entity_poly.type
_entity_poly.pdbx_seq_one_letter_code
_entity_poly.pdbx_strand_id
1 'polypeptide(L)'
;MSEPPSQLQEEAVKHFIYGSQPGRLDPSQPERLLRVPGSKLSFASFDPLTASPARDAAQGPPDGSYRPKRIVVETFPGPAGESFWRFVPRARSEEGVENEGPWPRVVEICGELVRCSQEQWEIYKLDPDYDCLVRAPPNLTVIFRKKGKERAMSEDIHSAVPDLPQGGLKRGPPSPADDRQTETLYKRFRKAVSISESSSDDDRAEIPHAVESDDEADEVEELVADSFSRDSSPGPLPPGRPPSRQANRSRSRPPSRGRSTGPSERLRKLKREAEELRRRRRRQETARDAAEHEPSDQEMIDLTDSQGASRPLFAEIYVDGFPRQNYAKRKVTPLFDGVLQPDVHEDIPHSPLNGQTERSNKRQRRCSPISSARISDKKRQDQKDRRTAHYRARVNLWNDMLHRQFLKEVMGTVSEEADEYTCSHGSSHGTNGSQTSPQSACGPEFDEEARRQAEIEASRRKLAELEKDRPIWEQAAREREARQRVEEEALHARREAERRRAEEEERRRDAERAEAAWKAKAERERIEREHAKNWRRKQAQNERWAYGPWTTQRALERYKVLCEAFDATKFTPAEPVSFDIVPWPVLCSPLRLTVEDVHWNAVEAFFKAVRMHMRGQDYKMFVEKSHRRFHPDRWRARGVLKSVVDEELRGCLEVAANTVAQALTPLWREVKEG
;
A
#
# COMPACT_ATOMS: atom_id res chain seq x y z
N MET A 1 54.68 -19.71 -18.78
CA MET A 1 53.90 -20.64 -17.94
C MET A 1 54.03 -20.13 -16.52
N SER A 2 53.04 -19.36 -16.08
CA SER A 2 53.01 -18.80 -14.72
C SER A 2 52.61 -19.94 -13.77
N GLU A 3 53.42 -20.19 -12.74
CA GLU A 3 53.11 -21.17 -11.71
C GLU A 3 51.70 -20.90 -11.15
N PRO A 4 50.86 -21.94 -10.97
CA PRO A 4 49.53 -21.75 -10.43
C PRO A 4 49.63 -21.12 -9.02
N PRO A 5 48.92 -20.01 -8.75
CA PRO A 5 48.99 -19.28 -7.48
C PRO A 5 48.51 -20.07 -6.25
N SER A 6 48.21 -21.37 -6.39
CA SER A 6 47.71 -22.23 -5.32
C SER A 6 48.78 -22.74 -4.36
N GLN A 7 50.06 -22.86 -4.77
CA GLN A 7 51.09 -23.44 -3.90
C GLN A 7 51.66 -22.46 -2.86
N LEU A 8 51.80 -21.17 -3.17
CA LEU A 8 52.36 -20.18 -2.23
C LEU A 8 51.42 -19.80 -1.08
N GLN A 9 50.12 -20.13 -1.16
CA GLN A 9 49.17 -19.83 -0.08
C GLN A 9 49.16 -20.89 1.02
N GLU A 10 49.67 -22.09 0.77
CA GLU A 10 49.59 -23.20 1.74
C GLU A 10 50.62 -23.05 2.89
N GLU A 11 51.75 -22.39 2.65
CA GLU A 11 52.81 -22.17 3.66
C GLU A 11 52.44 -21.14 4.74
N ALA A 12 51.38 -20.34 4.55
CA ALA A 12 50.99 -19.29 5.49
C ALA A 12 49.95 -19.70 6.54
N VAL A 13 49.43 -20.94 6.48
CA VAL A 13 48.40 -21.42 7.42
C VAL A 13 49.04 -21.82 8.75
N LYS A 14 48.93 -20.96 9.77
CA LYS A 14 49.56 -21.16 11.08
C LYS A 14 48.76 -22.11 11.99
N HIS A 15 47.45 -22.20 11.80
CA HIS A 15 46.57 -22.91 12.71
C HIS A 15 45.56 -23.79 11.97
N PHE A 16 45.35 -24.99 12.51
CA PHE A 16 44.29 -25.90 12.09
C PHE A 16 43.30 -26.06 13.25
N ILE A 17 42.07 -25.59 13.07
CA ILE A 17 41.00 -25.72 14.07
C ILE A 17 39.93 -26.67 13.57
N TYR A 18 39.59 -27.66 14.41
CA TYR A 18 38.63 -28.71 14.06
C TYR A 18 37.75 -29.10 15.26
N GLY A 19 36.60 -29.69 14.97
CA GLY A 19 35.66 -30.23 15.96
C GLY A 19 34.66 -29.19 16.49
N SER A 20 33.84 -29.58 17.45
CA SER A 20 32.69 -28.80 17.93
C SER A 20 32.91 -28.02 19.23
N GLN A 21 34.16 -27.92 19.70
CA GLN A 21 34.49 -27.20 20.93
C GLN A 21 34.66 -25.70 20.66
N PRO A 22 33.86 -24.81 21.29
CA PRO A 22 34.06 -23.37 21.16
C PRO A 22 35.32 -22.90 21.88
N GLY A 23 35.83 -21.74 21.46
CA GLY A 23 36.94 -21.06 22.12
C GLY A 23 38.35 -21.55 21.78
N ARG A 24 38.52 -22.15 20.59
CA ARG A 24 39.84 -22.61 20.12
C ARG A 24 40.82 -21.48 19.80
N LEU A 25 40.33 -20.33 19.31
CA LEU A 25 41.15 -19.12 19.09
C LEU A 25 40.77 -17.96 20.02
N ASP A 26 39.49 -17.85 20.40
CA ASP A 26 39.01 -16.88 21.37
C ASP A 26 38.53 -17.58 22.66
N PRO A 27 39.34 -17.62 23.73
CA PRO A 27 38.98 -18.27 24.98
C PRO A 27 37.69 -17.74 25.63
N SER A 28 37.22 -16.54 25.28
CA SER A 28 35.99 -15.93 25.82
C SER A 28 34.72 -16.35 25.06
N GLN A 29 34.86 -16.98 23.89
CA GLN A 29 33.74 -17.43 23.07
C GLN A 29 32.77 -18.40 23.79
N PRO A 30 33.22 -19.39 24.59
CA PRO A 30 32.31 -20.31 25.27
C PRO A 30 31.33 -19.60 26.21
N GLU A 31 31.76 -18.53 26.90
CA GLU A 31 30.92 -17.76 27.83
C GLU A 31 29.79 -17.00 27.12
N ARG A 32 30.02 -16.59 25.86
CA ARG A 32 29.01 -15.90 25.05
C ARG A 32 28.07 -16.88 24.33
N LEU A 33 28.60 -18.04 23.94
CA LEU A 33 27.88 -19.01 23.10
C LEU A 33 27.04 -20.00 23.88
N LEU A 34 27.59 -20.56 24.97
CA LEU A 34 26.97 -21.63 25.74
C LEU A 34 25.98 -21.06 26.76
N ARG A 35 24.84 -21.72 26.91
CA ARG A 35 23.84 -21.34 27.92
C ARG A 35 24.27 -21.74 29.32
N VAL A 36 24.94 -22.88 29.42
CA VAL A 36 25.45 -23.44 30.66
C VAL A 36 26.95 -23.72 30.51
N PRO A 37 27.80 -23.29 31.45
CA PRO A 37 29.22 -23.62 31.42
C PRO A 37 29.44 -25.14 31.34
N GLY A 38 30.27 -25.58 30.39
CA GLY A 38 30.56 -27.00 30.18
C GLY A 38 29.60 -27.75 29.24
N SER A 39 28.59 -27.08 28.68
CA SER A 39 27.77 -27.65 27.60
C SER A 39 28.60 -28.09 26.40
N LYS A 40 28.13 -29.14 25.72
CA LYS A 40 28.72 -29.63 24.46
C LYS A 40 27.86 -29.24 23.28
N LEU A 41 28.47 -28.73 22.21
CA LEU A 41 27.78 -28.48 20.94
C LEU A 41 27.96 -29.67 20.01
N SER A 42 26.88 -30.06 19.34
CA SER A 42 26.85 -31.05 18.26
C SER A 42 26.12 -30.43 17.08
N PHE A 43 26.54 -30.72 15.85
CA PHE A 43 25.95 -30.15 14.64
C PHE A 43 25.25 -31.22 13.82
N ALA A 44 24.08 -30.90 13.29
CA ALA A 44 23.29 -31.79 12.45
C ALA A 44 22.65 -31.03 11.28
N SER A 45 22.23 -31.78 10.27
CA SER A 45 21.45 -31.24 9.15
C SER A 45 19.97 -31.51 9.41
N PHE A 46 19.19 -30.43 9.46
CA PHE A 46 17.74 -30.46 9.53
C PHE A 46 17.16 -30.47 8.11
N ASP A 47 16.53 -31.58 7.77
CA ASP A 47 15.70 -31.72 6.57
C ASP A 47 14.22 -31.68 6.99
N PRO A 48 13.44 -30.64 6.61
CA PRO A 48 12.04 -30.56 6.94
C PRO A 48 11.22 -31.76 6.45
N LEU A 49 11.64 -32.40 5.35
CA LEU A 49 10.97 -33.59 4.82
C LEU A 49 11.11 -34.81 5.74
N THR A 50 12.11 -34.81 6.61
CA THR A 50 12.28 -35.83 7.66
C THR A 50 11.57 -35.48 8.96
N ALA A 51 11.27 -34.20 9.18
CA ALA A 51 10.65 -33.70 10.40
C ALA A 51 9.11 -33.64 10.32
N SER A 52 8.52 -33.63 9.13
CA SER A 52 7.06 -33.66 8.96
C SER A 52 6.52 -35.10 9.04
N PRO A 53 5.61 -35.42 9.98
CA PRO A 53 5.04 -36.76 10.11
C PRO A 53 4.02 -37.11 9.01
N ALA A 54 3.63 -36.15 8.16
CA ALA A 54 2.64 -36.34 7.11
C ALA A 54 3.34 -36.55 5.75
N ARG A 55 3.45 -37.81 5.32
CA ARG A 55 3.83 -38.14 3.95
C ARG A 55 2.60 -38.48 3.13
N ASP A 56 2.04 -37.47 2.47
CA ASP A 56 1.38 -37.71 1.19
C ASP A 56 2.48 -37.89 0.14
N ALA A 57 2.82 -39.14 -0.14
CA ALA A 57 3.93 -39.57 -1.00
C ALA A 57 3.81 -39.17 -2.49
N ALA A 58 2.87 -38.28 -2.83
CA ALA A 58 2.53 -37.93 -4.21
C ALA A 58 3.11 -36.59 -4.69
N GLN A 59 3.68 -35.77 -3.82
CA GLN A 59 4.36 -34.54 -4.24
C GLN A 59 5.83 -34.86 -4.51
N GLY A 60 6.22 -34.84 -5.78
CA GLY A 60 7.60 -35.04 -6.22
C GLY A 60 8.58 -34.12 -5.48
N PRO A 61 9.87 -34.48 -5.43
CA PRO A 61 10.87 -33.72 -4.70
C PRO A 61 10.80 -32.24 -5.13
N PRO A 62 10.55 -31.31 -4.19
CA PRO A 62 10.50 -29.90 -4.51
C PRO A 62 11.82 -29.51 -5.17
N ASP A 63 11.68 -28.88 -6.33
CA ASP A 63 12.73 -28.37 -7.22
C ASP A 63 14.04 -28.10 -6.45
N GLY A 64 15.14 -28.77 -6.84
CA GLY A 64 16.38 -29.11 -6.09
C GLY A 64 17.17 -27.98 -5.38
N SER A 65 16.54 -26.86 -5.13
CA SER A 65 16.94 -25.70 -4.33
C SER A 65 16.88 -25.92 -2.80
N TYR A 66 16.26 -26.98 -2.29
CA TYR A 66 16.14 -27.19 -0.85
C TYR A 66 17.44 -27.75 -0.25
N ARG A 67 18.39 -26.85 0.07
CA ARG A 67 19.56 -27.24 0.88
C ARG A 67 19.14 -27.49 2.33
N PRO A 68 19.48 -28.66 2.92
CA PRO A 68 19.26 -28.93 4.33
C PRO A 68 19.80 -27.80 5.22
N LYS A 69 18.99 -27.36 6.19
CA LYS A 69 19.39 -26.29 7.11
C LYS A 69 20.27 -26.88 8.20
N ARG A 70 21.32 -26.18 8.61
CA ARG A 70 22.19 -26.65 9.71
C ARG A 70 21.58 -26.26 11.06
N ILE A 71 21.57 -27.20 11.99
CA ILE A 71 21.18 -26.99 13.38
C ILE A 71 22.35 -27.32 14.30
N VAL A 72 22.39 -26.63 15.45
CA VAL A 72 23.26 -26.95 16.56
C VAL A 72 22.42 -27.49 17.71
N VAL A 73 22.86 -28.58 18.31
CA VAL A 73 22.30 -29.22 19.50
C VAL A 73 23.30 -29.00 20.64
N GLU A 74 22.89 -28.25 21.65
CA GLU A 74 23.62 -28.02 22.88
C GLU A 74 23.16 -29.03 23.94
N THR A 75 24.07 -29.89 24.41
CA THR A 75 23.81 -30.87 25.47
C THR A 75 24.39 -30.36 26.78
N PHE A 76 23.56 -30.24 27.80
CA PHE A 76 23.97 -29.75 29.11
C PHE A 76 24.75 -30.81 29.90
N PRO A 77 25.73 -30.40 30.72
CA PRO A 77 26.44 -31.32 31.59
C PRO A 77 25.50 -31.77 32.72
N GLY A 78 25.25 -33.07 32.82
CA GLY A 78 24.43 -33.65 33.89
C GLY A 78 23.96 -35.06 33.57
N PRO A 79 23.47 -35.82 34.57
CA PRO A 79 23.00 -37.19 34.37
C PRO A 79 21.75 -37.25 33.47
N ALA A 80 20.95 -36.19 33.44
CA ALA A 80 19.76 -36.09 32.61
C ALA A 80 20.06 -35.80 31.13
N GLY A 81 21.24 -35.22 30.82
CA GLY A 81 21.67 -34.95 29.44
C GLY A 81 20.70 -34.12 28.62
N GLU A 82 20.01 -33.15 29.24
CA GLU A 82 19.06 -32.28 28.54
C GLU A 82 19.71 -31.64 27.31
N SER A 83 18.95 -31.59 26.21
CA SER A 83 19.43 -31.04 24.95
C SER A 83 18.53 -29.92 24.46
N PHE A 84 19.15 -28.86 23.97
CA PHE A 84 18.47 -27.75 23.33
C PHE A 84 19.02 -27.57 21.93
N TRP A 85 18.18 -27.30 20.93
CA TRP A 85 18.65 -27.08 19.56
C TRP A 85 18.24 -25.71 19.03
N ARG A 86 19.04 -25.17 18.12
CA ARG A 86 18.76 -23.93 17.38
C ARG A 86 19.34 -24.00 15.97
N PHE A 87 18.78 -23.22 15.04
CA PHE A 87 19.34 -23.08 13.70
C PHE A 87 20.67 -22.33 13.73
N VAL A 88 21.62 -22.78 12.91
CA VAL A 88 22.86 -22.05 12.67
C VAL A 88 22.57 -20.90 11.69
N PRO A 89 22.87 -19.64 12.02
CA PRO A 89 22.69 -18.52 11.11
C PRO A 89 23.44 -18.73 9.79
N ARG A 90 22.88 -18.21 8.69
CA ARG A 90 23.60 -18.15 7.42
C ARG A 90 24.70 -17.09 7.50
N ALA A 91 25.87 -17.39 6.95
CA ALA A 91 26.88 -16.36 6.74
C ALA A 91 26.39 -15.32 5.73
N ARG A 92 26.96 -14.12 5.78
CA ARG A 92 26.77 -13.15 4.71
C ARG A 92 27.55 -13.64 3.49
N SER A 93 26.93 -13.61 2.33
CA SER A 93 27.55 -13.93 1.06
C SER A 93 27.75 -12.65 0.27
N GLU A 94 28.91 -12.52 -0.39
CA GLU A 94 29.14 -11.49 -1.40
C GLU A 94 28.24 -11.74 -2.63
N GLU A 95 27.97 -10.69 -3.41
CA GLU A 95 27.17 -10.79 -4.63
C GLU A 95 27.80 -11.81 -5.60
N GLY A 96 27.00 -12.78 -6.07
CA GLY A 96 27.48 -13.88 -6.92
C GLY A 96 27.91 -15.15 -6.18
N VAL A 97 27.91 -15.16 -4.84
CA VAL A 97 28.22 -16.38 -4.05
C VAL A 97 26.94 -17.12 -3.68
N GLU A 98 26.68 -18.23 -4.39
CA GLU A 98 25.49 -19.06 -4.15
C GLU A 98 25.60 -19.94 -2.90
N ASN A 99 26.81 -20.36 -2.53
CA ASN A 99 27.02 -21.29 -1.44
C ASN A 99 28.33 -21.06 -0.66
N GLU A 100 28.38 -21.59 0.56
CA GLU A 100 29.55 -21.47 1.44
C GLU A 100 30.77 -22.32 0.99
N GLY A 101 30.63 -23.13 -0.07
CA GLY A 101 31.68 -24.01 -0.57
C GLY A 101 31.92 -25.29 0.27
N PRO A 102 32.89 -26.11 -0.12
CA PRO A 102 33.31 -27.30 0.63
C PRO A 102 34.16 -26.94 1.87
N TRP A 103 34.17 -27.84 2.85
CA TRP A 103 34.93 -27.75 4.09
C TRP A 103 35.77 -29.04 4.30
N PRO A 104 36.92 -28.99 4.99
CA PRO A 104 37.56 -27.82 5.62
C PRO A 104 38.21 -26.87 4.60
N ARG A 105 38.32 -25.58 4.92
CA ARG A 105 38.96 -24.58 4.05
C ARG A 105 39.74 -23.53 4.84
N VAL A 106 40.59 -22.77 4.15
CA VAL A 106 41.33 -21.64 4.72
C VAL A 106 40.39 -20.44 4.85
N VAL A 107 40.32 -19.90 6.06
CA VAL A 107 39.49 -18.74 6.43
C VAL A 107 40.39 -17.74 7.14
N GLU A 108 40.24 -16.46 6.82
CA GLU A 108 40.92 -15.38 7.53
C GLU A 108 40.11 -15.02 8.79
N ILE A 109 40.57 -15.41 9.97
CA ILE A 109 39.90 -15.16 11.25
C ILE A 109 40.66 -14.05 11.97
N CYS A 110 40.05 -12.87 12.09
CA CYS A 110 40.64 -11.69 12.73
C CYS A 110 42.04 -11.30 12.20
N GLY A 111 42.29 -11.51 10.90
CA GLY A 111 43.57 -11.23 10.25
C GLY A 111 44.56 -12.40 10.24
N GLU A 112 44.20 -13.55 10.81
CA GLU A 112 45.02 -14.76 10.78
C GLU A 112 44.46 -15.80 9.81
N LEU A 113 45.32 -16.41 8.99
CA LEU A 113 44.93 -17.49 8.08
C LEU A 113 44.86 -18.82 8.83
N VAL A 114 43.64 -19.35 8.94
CA VAL A 114 43.34 -20.56 9.71
C VAL A 114 42.60 -21.56 8.83
N ARG A 115 43.07 -22.81 8.81
CA ARG A 115 42.32 -23.89 8.17
C ARG A 115 41.26 -24.40 9.14
N CYS A 116 40.01 -24.15 8.79
CA CYS A 116 38.85 -24.23 9.67
C CYS A 116 37.92 -25.37 9.20
N SER A 117 37.46 -26.21 10.14
CA SER A 117 36.42 -27.22 9.85
C SER A 117 35.02 -26.59 9.75
N GLN A 118 34.06 -27.33 9.20
CA GLN A 118 32.69 -26.85 9.08
C GLN A 118 32.08 -26.54 10.46
N GLU A 119 32.32 -27.38 11.47
CA GLU A 119 31.80 -27.15 12.82
C GLU A 119 32.37 -25.88 13.43
N GLN A 120 33.68 -25.64 13.29
CA GLN A 120 34.31 -24.42 13.79
C GLN A 120 33.76 -23.17 13.12
N TRP A 121 33.55 -23.20 11.80
CA TRP A 121 32.87 -22.12 11.08
C TRP A 121 31.45 -21.86 11.62
N GLU A 122 30.69 -22.91 11.88
CA GLU A 122 29.33 -22.81 12.42
C GLU A 122 29.31 -22.27 13.86
N ILE A 123 30.32 -22.58 14.68
CA ILE A 123 30.52 -21.97 16.00
C ILE A 123 30.68 -20.45 15.90
N TYR A 124 31.51 -19.96 14.98
CA TYR A 124 31.67 -18.51 14.78
C TYR A 124 30.41 -17.83 14.25
N LYS A 125 29.61 -18.50 13.40
CA LYS A 125 28.31 -17.97 12.94
C LYS A 125 27.29 -17.82 14.07
N LEU A 126 27.40 -18.63 15.13
CA LEU A 126 26.52 -18.56 16.29
C LEU A 126 26.88 -17.40 17.23
N ASP A 127 28.11 -16.89 17.18
CA ASP A 127 28.60 -15.90 18.14
C ASP A 127 28.21 -14.49 17.68
N PRO A 128 27.40 -13.74 18.45
CA PRO A 128 26.95 -12.41 18.06
C PRO A 128 28.10 -11.41 17.86
N ASP A 129 29.25 -11.63 18.51
CA ASP A 129 30.42 -10.74 18.42
C ASP A 129 31.20 -10.90 17.11
N TYR A 130 30.92 -11.94 16.32
CA TYR A 130 31.59 -12.18 15.05
C TYR A 130 30.65 -11.95 13.86
N ASP A 131 31.26 -11.56 12.75
CA ASP A 131 30.61 -11.46 11.45
C ASP A 131 31.35 -12.36 10.46
N CYS A 132 30.59 -13.24 9.81
CA CYS A 132 31.10 -14.27 8.91
C CYS A 132 30.71 -13.90 7.48
N LEU A 133 31.71 -13.62 6.63
CA LEU A 133 31.52 -13.21 5.23
C LEU A 133 32.18 -14.20 4.28
N VAL A 134 31.38 -14.81 3.41
CA VAL A 134 31.85 -15.64 2.29
C VAL A 134 32.04 -14.74 1.08
N ARG A 135 33.29 -14.60 0.64
CA ARG A 135 33.66 -13.81 -0.54
C ARG A 135 33.70 -14.67 -1.79
N ALA A 136 33.53 -14.05 -2.95
CA ALA A 136 33.66 -14.72 -4.24
C ALA A 136 35.12 -15.13 -4.49
N PRO A 137 35.40 -16.34 -5.03
CA PRO A 137 36.74 -16.70 -5.46
C PRO A 137 37.33 -15.64 -6.40
N PRO A 138 38.62 -15.26 -6.26
CA PRO A 138 39.67 -15.91 -5.47
C PRO A 138 39.80 -15.43 -4.02
N ASN A 139 38.91 -14.56 -3.55
CA ASN A 139 39.03 -13.97 -2.22
C ASN A 139 38.71 -15.00 -1.13
N LEU A 140 39.50 -15.00 -0.06
CA LEU A 140 39.27 -15.87 1.09
C LEU A 140 38.03 -15.43 1.87
N THR A 141 37.35 -16.40 2.46
CA THR A 141 36.29 -16.13 3.43
C THR A 141 36.89 -15.52 4.68
N VAL A 142 36.18 -14.54 5.27
CA VAL A 142 36.68 -13.77 6.41
C VAL A 142 35.72 -13.86 7.58
N ILE A 143 36.28 -14.03 8.78
CA ILE A 143 35.61 -13.83 10.06
C ILE A 143 36.26 -12.63 10.72
N PHE A 144 35.48 -11.60 11.02
CA PHE A 144 36.00 -10.46 11.78
C PHE A 144 35.13 -10.21 13.01
N ARG A 145 35.76 -9.79 14.10
CA ARG A 145 35.04 -9.36 15.28
C ARG A 145 34.29 -8.08 14.94
N LYS A 146 32.98 -8.04 15.16
CA LYS A 146 32.21 -6.80 15.11
C LYS A 146 32.84 -5.88 16.15
N LYS A 147 33.52 -4.83 15.70
CA LYS A 147 33.94 -3.75 16.60
C LYS A 147 32.68 -3.35 17.34
N GLY A 148 32.62 -3.65 18.63
CA GLY A 148 31.45 -3.42 19.42
C GLY A 148 30.98 -2.01 19.12
N LYS A 149 29.68 -1.87 18.85
CA LYS A 149 29.02 -0.62 19.20
C LYS A 149 29.15 -0.57 20.72
N GLU A 150 30.31 -0.13 21.19
CA GLU A 150 30.56 0.08 22.60
C GLU A 150 29.34 0.84 23.09
N ARG A 151 28.63 0.20 24.03
CA ARG A 151 27.62 0.87 24.81
C ARG A 151 28.29 2.16 25.29
N ALA A 152 27.82 3.31 24.81
CA ALA A 152 28.18 4.63 25.31
C ALA A 152 27.65 4.84 26.75
N MET A 153 27.79 3.82 27.60
CA MET A 153 27.25 3.73 28.95
C MET A 153 28.20 2.92 29.83
N SER A 154 29.46 3.37 29.95
CA SER A 154 30.31 3.12 31.14
C SER A 154 31.73 3.65 30.94
N GLU A 155 31.88 4.98 30.80
CA GLU A 155 33.07 5.68 31.27
C GLU A 155 32.62 6.92 32.04
N ASP A 156 32.16 6.66 33.27
CA ASP A 156 32.11 7.64 34.35
C ASP A 156 32.74 6.94 35.56
N ILE A 157 34.03 6.67 35.46
CA ILE A 157 34.87 6.29 36.60
C ILE A 157 36.04 7.26 36.62
N HIS A 158 35.96 8.15 37.59
CA HIS A 158 36.99 9.08 38.06
C HIS A 158 38.41 8.52 37.94
N SER A 159 39.21 9.08 37.03
CA SER A 159 40.67 9.11 37.17
C SER A 159 41.07 10.50 37.65
N ALA A 160 41.44 10.56 38.92
CA ALA A 160 42.17 11.67 39.51
C ALA A 160 43.57 11.73 38.87
N VAL A 161 43.91 12.88 38.29
CA VAL A 161 45.29 13.26 37.98
C VAL A 161 45.51 14.68 38.54
N PRO A 162 46.63 14.92 39.24
CA PRO A 162 46.87 16.15 39.98
C PRO A 162 47.37 17.30 39.09
N ASP A 163 47.13 18.50 39.60
CA ASP A 163 47.59 19.83 39.20
C ASP A 163 48.89 19.93 38.41
N LEU A 164 48.88 20.77 37.37
CA LEU A 164 49.92 21.77 37.07
C LEU A 164 49.37 22.85 36.09
N PRO A 165 49.90 24.09 36.14
CA PRO A 165 49.12 25.30 35.85
C PRO A 165 49.32 25.89 34.45
N GLN A 166 48.28 26.63 34.05
CA GLN A 166 48.30 27.89 33.29
C GLN A 166 49.37 28.10 32.20
N GLY A 167 48.89 28.15 30.96
CA GLY A 167 49.57 28.83 29.86
C GLY A 167 48.56 29.23 28.79
N GLY A 168 48.10 30.49 28.83
CA GLY A 168 47.27 31.04 27.77
C GLY A 168 48.02 31.12 26.44
N LEU A 169 47.27 31.18 25.34
CA LEU A 169 47.32 32.27 24.35
C LEU A 169 46.60 31.88 23.06
N LYS A 170 45.81 32.86 22.57
CA LYS A 170 45.62 33.26 21.17
C LYS A 170 44.70 32.44 20.24
N ARG A 171 43.53 33.08 20.06
CA ARG A 171 42.75 33.24 18.82
C ARG A 171 43.57 33.10 17.53
N GLY A 172 43.04 32.34 16.58
CA GLY A 172 43.33 32.41 15.13
C GLY A 172 42.13 31.89 14.31
N PRO A 173 41.88 32.41 13.09
CA PRO A 173 40.57 32.46 12.42
C PRO A 173 40.34 31.34 11.37
N PRO A 174 39.13 31.20 10.78
CA PRO A 174 38.74 30.04 9.98
C PRO A 174 39.07 30.21 8.49
N SER A 175 39.33 29.09 7.81
CA SER A 175 39.39 29.03 6.35
C SER A 175 39.22 27.58 5.85
N PRO A 176 38.91 27.36 4.56
CA PRO A 176 37.55 26.94 4.18
C PRO A 176 37.54 25.67 3.31
N ALA A 177 36.31 25.22 3.00
CA ALA A 177 35.89 24.49 1.81
C ALA A 177 36.81 23.38 1.25
N ASP A 178 36.34 22.14 1.31
CA ASP A 178 36.60 21.21 0.22
C ASP A 178 35.32 20.46 -0.18
N ASP A 179 34.98 20.68 -1.44
CA ASP A 179 33.87 20.12 -2.21
C ASP A 179 34.26 18.71 -2.66
N ARG A 180 33.58 17.67 -2.16
CA ARG A 180 33.45 16.41 -2.90
C ARG A 180 32.04 15.85 -2.77
N GLN A 181 31.20 16.31 -3.69
CA GLN A 181 29.95 15.67 -4.07
C GLN A 181 30.25 14.28 -4.64
N THR A 182 29.76 13.22 -3.99
CA THR A 182 29.64 11.89 -4.60
C THR A 182 28.26 11.78 -5.25
N GLU A 183 28.26 11.74 -6.58
CA GLU A 183 27.10 11.50 -7.43
C GLU A 183 26.46 10.13 -7.12
N THR A 184 25.22 10.14 -6.65
CA THR A 184 24.40 8.94 -6.52
C THR A 184 23.72 8.64 -7.86
N LEU A 185 24.33 7.77 -8.66
CA LEU A 185 23.74 7.23 -9.88
C LEU A 185 22.55 6.31 -9.53
N TYR A 186 21.34 6.77 -9.85
CA TYR A 186 20.11 6.00 -9.74
C TYR A 186 20.07 4.85 -10.77
N LYS A 187 20.25 3.60 -10.32
CA LYS A 187 20.00 2.40 -11.12
C LYS A 187 18.50 2.08 -11.18
N ARG A 188 18.01 1.97 -12.42
CA ARG A 188 16.65 1.54 -12.81
C ARG A 188 16.37 0.10 -12.33
N PHE A 189 15.26 -0.10 -11.62
CA PHE A 189 14.72 -1.44 -11.38
C PHE A 189 14.02 -1.95 -12.64
N ARG A 190 14.52 -3.06 -13.21
CA ARG A 190 13.81 -3.88 -14.20
C ARG A 190 12.82 -4.78 -13.45
N LYS A 191 11.57 -4.77 -13.91
CA LYS A 191 10.47 -5.62 -13.44
C LYS A 191 10.62 -7.00 -14.10
N ALA A 192 10.96 -8.02 -13.32
CA ALA A 192 10.93 -9.41 -13.78
C ALA A 192 9.46 -9.84 -13.88
N VAL A 193 9.07 -10.28 -15.08
CA VAL A 193 7.79 -10.95 -15.36
C VAL A 193 8.06 -12.45 -15.24
N SER A 194 7.35 -13.10 -14.32
CA SER A 194 7.29 -14.56 -14.24
C SER A 194 6.38 -15.04 -15.35
N ILE A 195 6.93 -15.74 -16.34
CA ILE A 195 6.20 -16.46 -17.38
C ILE A 195 6.28 -17.93 -16.97
N SER A 196 5.15 -18.50 -16.58
CA SER A 196 4.97 -19.94 -16.43
C SER A 196 4.13 -20.40 -17.62
N GLU A 197 4.78 -20.97 -18.63
CA GLU A 197 4.14 -21.80 -19.66
C GLU A 197 4.53 -23.24 -19.35
N SER A 198 3.54 -24.10 -19.05
CA SER A 198 3.67 -25.53 -19.28
C SER A 198 2.36 -26.02 -19.87
N SER A 199 2.49 -26.44 -21.11
CA SER A 199 1.53 -27.12 -21.97
C SER A 199 1.07 -28.44 -21.36
N SER A 200 -0.21 -28.75 -21.49
CA SER A 200 -0.70 -30.12 -21.62
C SER A 200 -1.95 -30.09 -22.49
N ASP A 201 -1.84 -30.70 -23.66
CA ASP A 201 -2.91 -31.17 -24.51
C ASP A 201 -3.92 -32.02 -23.72
N ASP A 202 -5.22 -31.78 -23.94
CA ASP A 202 -6.18 -32.85 -24.13
C ASP A 202 -7.41 -32.33 -24.87
N ASP A 203 -7.74 -33.02 -25.96
CA ASP A 203 -8.85 -32.76 -26.87
C ASP A 203 -10.20 -33.12 -26.24
N ARG A 204 -11.14 -32.17 -26.21
CA ARG A 204 -12.55 -32.51 -26.57
C ARG A 204 -13.38 -31.27 -26.90
N ALA A 205 -13.83 -31.24 -28.14
CA ALA A 205 -14.88 -30.36 -28.63
C ALA A 205 -16.18 -30.51 -27.82
N GLU A 206 -16.72 -29.40 -27.33
CA GLU A 206 -18.16 -29.18 -27.13
C GLU A 206 -18.40 -27.68 -26.89
N ILE A 207 -19.15 -27.07 -27.81
CA ILE A 207 -19.61 -25.68 -27.75
C ILE A 207 -20.64 -25.57 -26.61
N PRO A 208 -20.51 -24.65 -25.62
CA PRO A 208 -21.60 -24.35 -24.72
C PRO A 208 -22.25 -23.00 -25.05
N HIS A 209 -23.55 -23.12 -25.29
CA HIS A 209 -24.60 -22.14 -25.14
C HIS A 209 -24.27 -20.92 -24.26
N ALA A 210 -24.64 -19.74 -24.79
CA ALA A 210 -24.83 -18.51 -24.03
C ALA A 210 -25.77 -18.76 -22.85
N VAL A 211 -25.20 -18.81 -21.65
CA VAL A 211 -25.93 -18.75 -20.39
C VAL A 211 -26.01 -17.26 -20.04
N GLU A 212 -27.22 -16.72 -20.11
CA GLU A 212 -27.60 -15.50 -19.39
C GLU A 212 -27.33 -15.75 -17.90
N SER A 213 -26.18 -15.29 -17.40
CA SER A 213 -25.86 -15.36 -15.98
C SER A 213 -26.56 -14.23 -15.26
N ASP A 214 -27.70 -14.60 -14.67
CA ASP A 214 -28.35 -14.03 -13.51
C ASP A 214 -27.33 -13.59 -12.44
N ASP A 215 -27.06 -12.29 -12.39
CA ASP A 215 -26.09 -11.63 -11.48
C ASP A 215 -26.84 -10.73 -10.47
N GLU A 216 -28.06 -11.13 -10.04
CA GLU A 216 -28.86 -10.45 -9.00
C GLU A 216 -28.59 -10.95 -7.56
N ALA A 217 -27.61 -11.83 -7.35
CA ALA A 217 -27.39 -12.48 -6.04
C ALA A 217 -26.42 -11.75 -5.08
N ASP A 218 -25.95 -10.53 -5.38
CA ASP A 218 -24.98 -9.80 -4.54
C ASP A 218 -25.55 -8.49 -3.93
N GLU A 219 -26.88 -8.39 -3.81
CA GLU A 219 -27.59 -7.18 -3.35
C GLU A 219 -28.25 -7.26 -1.96
N VAL A 220 -28.07 -8.32 -1.17
CA VAL A 220 -28.83 -8.50 0.10
C VAL A 220 -28.02 -8.29 1.40
N GLU A 221 -26.69 -8.25 1.40
CA GLU A 221 -25.92 -8.16 2.67
C GLU A 221 -25.53 -6.74 3.13
N GLU A 222 -25.75 -5.68 2.33
CA GLU A 222 -25.32 -4.30 2.67
C GLU A 222 -26.47 -3.33 3.02
N LEU A 223 -27.65 -3.83 3.45
CA LEU A 223 -28.79 -3.01 3.90
C LEU A 223 -29.32 -3.34 5.31
N VAL A 224 -28.78 -4.36 6.00
CA VAL A 224 -29.29 -4.80 7.32
C VAL A 224 -28.51 -4.24 8.51
N ALA A 225 -27.42 -3.49 8.30
CA ALA A 225 -26.53 -3.11 9.40
C ALA A 225 -26.93 -1.84 10.21
N ASP A 226 -27.99 -1.10 9.85
CA ASP A 226 -28.22 0.25 10.43
C ASP A 226 -29.56 0.45 11.19
N SER A 227 -30.27 -0.62 11.58
CA SER A 227 -31.62 -0.49 12.21
C SER A 227 -31.83 -1.16 13.58
N PHE A 228 -30.80 -1.51 14.35
CA PHE A 228 -31.00 -2.06 15.70
C PHE A 228 -30.23 -1.30 16.79
N SER A 229 -30.69 -0.09 17.11
CA SER A 229 -30.43 0.57 18.40
C SER A 229 -31.42 1.71 18.65
N ARG A 230 -32.71 1.38 18.83
CA ARG A 230 -33.71 2.18 19.57
C ARG A 230 -35.07 1.46 19.56
N ASP A 231 -35.35 0.76 20.65
CA ASP A 231 -36.56 0.95 21.46
C ASP A 231 -36.63 -0.15 22.51
N SER A 232 -36.56 0.24 23.77
CA SER A 232 -36.99 -0.60 24.88
C SER A 232 -37.87 0.30 25.75
N SER A 233 -39.15 0.30 25.41
CA SER A 233 -40.21 0.73 26.33
C SER A 233 -40.33 -0.26 27.50
N PRO A 234 -40.76 0.21 28.68
CA PRO A 234 -40.78 -0.57 29.90
C PRO A 234 -42.09 -1.35 30.07
N GLY A 235 -42.01 -2.56 30.60
CA GLY A 235 -43.13 -3.40 31.03
C GLY A 235 -42.84 -4.09 32.38
N PRO A 236 -43.86 -4.55 33.11
CA PRO A 236 -44.14 -4.10 34.48
C PRO A 236 -43.50 -4.93 35.60
N LEU A 237 -43.19 -4.26 36.72
CA LEU A 237 -42.70 -4.86 37.96
C LEU A 237 -43.85 -5.46 38.80
N PRO A 238 -43.61 -6.53 39.58
CA PRO A 238 -44.53 -7.02 40.60
C PRO A 238 -44.41 -6.24 41.93
N PRO A 239 -45.47 -6.21 42.76
CA PRO A 239 -45.51 -5.40 43.98
C PRO A 239 -45.01 -6.19 45.20
N GLY A 240 -44.25 -5.51 46.06
CA GLY A 240 -44.15 -5.89 47.47
C GLY A 240 -42.73 -6.01 48.02
N ARG A 241 -42.22 -4.94 48.63
CA ARG A 241 -41.54 -4.99 49.94
C ARG A 241 -41.27 -3.59 50.52
N PRO A 242 -41.25 -3.44 51.87
CA PRO A 242 -41.33 -2.15 52.57
C PRO A 242 -39.96 -1.48 52.79
N PRO A 243 -39.95 -0.19 53.19
CA PRO A 243 -38.74 0.63 53.19
C PRO A 243 -37.94 0.47 54.49
N SER A 244 -36.61 0.36 54.37
CA SER A 244 -35.70 0.58 55.50
C SER A 244 -34.87 1.85 55.29
N ARG A 245 -34.71 2.55 56.40
CA ARG A 245 -34.17 3.90 56.59
C ARG A 245 -32.63 3.91 56.66
N GLN A 246 -32.08 5.09 56.35
CA GLN A 246 -30.79 5.67 56.82
C GLN A 246 -29.50 5.04 56.25
N ALA A 247 -28.40 5.75 55.98
CA ALA A 247 -27.94 7.06 56.43
C ALA A 247 -26.99 7.73 55.43
N ASN A 248 -26.96 9.07 55.55
CA ASN A 248 -25.93 10.02 55.13
C ASN A 248 -24.48 9.49 55.01
N ARG A 249 -23.78 9.92 53.96
CA ARG A 249 -22.46 10.58 54.08
C ARG A 249 -22.02 11.26 52.79
N SER A 250 -22.19 12.57 52.80
CA SER A 250 -21.50 13.57 52.00
C SER A 250 -19.98 13.55 52.30
N ARG A 251 -19.15 13.40 51.25
CA ARG A 251 -17.74 13.82 51.27
C ARG A 251 -17.31 14.37 49.90
N SER A 252 -17.21 15.70 49.88
CA SER A 252 -16.24 16.55 49.17
C SER A 252 -15.25 15.87 48.21
N ARG A 253 -15.33 16.24 46.92
CA ARG A 253 -14.25 16.09 45.93
C ARG A 253 -13.69 17.47 45.55
N PRO A 254 -12.36 17.66 45.52
CA PRO A 254 -11.74 18.91 45.12
C PRO A 254 -11.65 19.03 43.58
N PRO A 255 -11.50 20.26 43.04
CA PRO A 255 -11.46 20.49 41.59
C PRO A 255 -10.13 20.01 40.99
N SER A 256 -10.23 19.06 40.06
CA SER A 256 -9.12 18.64 39.21
C SER A 256 -8.76 19.77 38.24
N ARG A 257 -7.58 20.38 38.45
CA ARG A 257 -6.93 21.29 37.52
C ARG A 257 -6.60 20.54 36.23
N GLY A 258 -7.40 20.75 35.19
CA GLY A 258 -7.15 20.27 33.85
C GLY A 258 -5.90 20.91 33.25
N ARG A 259 -4.81 20.15 33.16
CA ARG A 259 -3.63 20.50 32.37
C ARG A 259 -3.94 20.19 30.91
N SER A 260 -4.51 21.14 30.19
CA SER A 260 -4.66 21.04 28.74
C SER A 260 -3.27 21.09 28.11
N THR A 261 -2.71 19.94 27.76
CA THR A 261 -1.61 19.88 26.79
C THR A 261 -2.19 20.26 25.44
N GLY A 262 -2.15 21.56 25.14
CA GLY A 262 -2.52 22.08 23.83
C GLY A 262 -1.68 21.41 22.74
N PRO A 263 -2.19 21.39 21.49
CA PRO A 263 -1.43 20.84 20.36
C PRO A 263 -0.04 21.47 20.30
N SER A 264 1.00 20.63 20.27
CA SER A 264 2.41 21.01 20.17
C SER A 264 2.61 22.22 19.26
N GLU A 265 3.42 23.20 19.66
CA GLU A 265 3.76 24.37 18.85
C GLU A 265 4.17 24.00 17.42
N ARG A 266 4.79 22.83 17.24
CA ARG A 266 5.17 22.30 15.93
C ARG A 266 3.97 22.07 15.02
N LEU A 267 2.84 21.61 15.56
CA LEU A 267 1.59 21.44 14.79
C LEU A 267 0.92 22.79 14.49
N ARG A 268 1.02 23.77 15.39
CA ARG A 268 0.54 25.14 15.13
C ARG A 268 1.36 25.81 14.05
N LYS A 269 2.68 25.60 14.03
CA LYS A 269 3.60 26.10 12.98
C LYS A 269 3.27 25.48 11.61
N LEU A 270 3.15 24.16 11.52
CA LEU A 270 2.76 23.47 10.28
C LEU A 270 1.39 23.93 9.75
N LYS A 271 0.42 24.19 10.64
CA LYS A 271 -0.90 24.68 10.24
C LYS A 271 -0.84 26.11 9.69
N ARG A 272 0.00 26.98 10.26
CA ARG A 272 0.24 28.35 9.75
C ARG A 272 0.92 28.31 8.38
N GLU A 273 1.95 27.48 8.23
CA GLU A 273 2.70 27.31 6.98
C GLU A 273 1.80 26.76 5.85
N ALA A 274 0.94 25.78 6.16
CA ALA A 274 -0.04 25.26 5.20
C ALA A 274 -1.12 26.30 4.81
N GLU A 275 -1.54 27.16 5.75
CA GLU A 275 -2.47 28.26 5.44
C GLU A 275 -1.80 29.34 4.58
N GLU A 276 -0.54 29.66 4.86
CA GLU A 276 0.25 30.62 4.09
C GLU A 276 0.50 30.14 2.66
N LEU A 277 0.82 28.86 2.47
CA LEU A 277 0.94 28.26 1.14
C LEU A 277 -0.38 28.34 0.35
N ARG A 278 -1.53 28.08 1.01
CA ARG A 278 -2.86 28.24 0.40
C ARG A 278 -3.15 29.70 0.02
N ARG A 279 -2.76 30.67 0.84
CA ARG A 279 -2.90 32.10 0.51
C ARG A 279 -2.01 32.49 -0.66
N ARG A 280 -0.77 32.00 -0.71
CA ARG A 280 0.16 32.25 -1.82
C ARG A 280 -0.38 31.68 -3.14
N ARG A 281 -0.93 30.47 -3.12
CA ARG A 281 -1.57 29.86 -4.29
C ARG A 281 -2.77 30.67 -4.78
N ARG A 282 -3.67 31.12 -3.88
CA ARG A 282 -4.81 31.97 -4.26
C ARG A 282 -4.37 33.29 -4.89
N ARG A 283 -3.29 33.91 -4.39
CA ARG A 283 -2.72 35.13 -4.98
C ARG A 283 -2.14 34.88 -6.37
N GLN A 284 -1.50 33.73 -6.58
CA GLN A 284 -0.98 33.36 -7.90
C GLN A 284 -2.12 33.06 -8.89
N GLU A 285 -3.18 32.37 -8.45
CA GLU A 285 -4.36 32.12 -9.29
C GLU A 285 -5.06 33.45 -9.65
N THR A 286 -5.33 34.34 -8.69
CA THR A 286 -5.92 35.66 -8.99
C THR A 286 -5.03 36.55 -9.85
N ALA A 287 -3.70 36.50 -9.68
CA ALA A 287 -2.78 37.24 -10.54
C ALA A 287 -2.74 36.68 -11.97
N ARG A 288 -2.90 35.36 -12.13
CA ARG A 288 -2.98 34.72 -13.44
C ARG A 288 -4.31 35.03 -14.13
N ASP A 289 -5.42 34.95 -13.40
CA ASP A 289 -6.74 35.31 -13.92
C ASP A 289 -6.78 36.80 -14.32
N ALA A 290 -6.13 37.68 -13.56
CA ALA A 290 -6.01 39.09 -13.90
C ALA A 290 -5.09 39.37 -15.11
N ALA A 291 -4.09 38.51 -15.37
CA ALA A 291 -3.23 38.63 -16.54
C ALA A 291 -3.86 38.02 -17.81
N GLU A 292 -4.71 37.00 -17.67
CA GLU A 292 -5.48 36.41 -18.78
C GLU A 292 -6.72 37.25 -19.14
N HIS A 293 -7.14 38.18 -18.27
CA HIS A 293 -8.17 39.19 -18.54
C HIS A 293 -7.53 40.55 -18.85
N GLU A 294 -6.57 40.58 -19.80
CA GLU A 294 -6.25 41.83 -20.45
C GLU A 294 -7.46 42.23 -21.32
N PRO A 295 -8.10 43.39 -21.09
CA PRO A 295 -9.23 43.81 -21.89
C PRO A 295 -8.73 44.11 -23.30
N SER A 296 -8.88 43.14 -24.20
CA SER A 296 -8.69 43.33 -25.63
C SER A 296 -9.56 44.50 -26.08
N ASP A 297 -8.90 45.48 -26.69
CA ASP A 297 -9.48 46.71 -27.17
C ASP A 297 -10.79 46.48 -27.93
N GLN A 298 -11.74 47.31 -27.55
CA GLN A 298 -13.13 47.32 -27.97
C GLN A 298 -13.20 47.82 -29.42
N GLU A 299 -13.30 46.91 -30.38
CA GLU A 299 -13.69 47.26 -31.75
C GLU A 299 -15.09 47.89 -31.73
N MET A 300 -15.15 49.14 -32.18
CA MET A 300 -16.38 49.87 -32.44
C MET A 300 -17.20 49.14 -33.51
N ILE A 301 -18.34 48.59 -33.12
CA ILE A 301 -19.37 48.17 -34.07
C ILE A 301 -20.24 49.39 -34.36
N ASP A 302 -20.05 49.91 -35.58
CA ASP A 302 -20.83 50.96 -36.21
C ASP A 302 -22.26 50.44 -36.50
N LEU A 303 -23.26 51.10 -35.92
CA LEU A 303 -24.69 50.78 -36.12
C LEU A 303 -25.38 52.00 -36.73
N THR A 304 -25.14 52.21 -38.03
CA THR A 304 -25.98 53.03 -38.90
C THR A 304 -26.55 52.18 -40.03
N ASP A 305 -27.82 51.81 -39.90
CA ASP A 305 -28.83 51.72 -40.98
C ASP A 305 -30.17 51.33 -40.32
N SER A 306 -31.07 52.28 -40.06
CA SER A 306 -32.05 52.88 -40.97
C SER A 306 -33.35 52.07 -41.10
N GLN A 307 -34.39 52.63 -40.45
CA GLN A 307 -35.78 52.78 -40.91
C GLN A 307 -36.66 51.57 -41.26
N GLY A 308 -37.85 51.53 -40.65
CA GLY A 308 -38.99 50.79 -41.16
C GLY A 308 -40.15 50.71 -40.17
N ALA A 309 -41.12 51.61 -40.32
CA ALA A 309 -42.28 51.84 -39.45
C ALA A 309 -43.21 50.62 -39.24
N SER A 310 -43.90 50.57 -38.08
CA SER A 310 -45.40 50.59 -37.98
C SER A 310 -45.89 50.20 -36.57
N ARG A 311 -46.54 51.16 -35.88
CA ARG A 311 -47.60 50.97 -34.85
C ARG A 311 -48.86 50.37 -35.54
N PRO A 312 -49.94 49.87 -34.85
CA PRO A 312 -50.46 50.33 -33.55
C PRO A 312 -51.15 49.31 -32.59
N LEU A 313 -51.40 49.78 -31.35
CA LEU A 313 -52.58 49.59 -30.45
C LEU A 313 -53.06 48.17 -30.05
N PHE A 314 -53.05 47.88 -28.72
CA PHE A 314 -54.27 47.66 -27.92
C PHE A 314 -54.01 47.60 -26.38
N ALA A 315 -54.83 48.39 -25.65
CA ALA A 315 -55.48 48.26 -24.32
C ALA A 315 -54.77 47.51 -23.15
N GLU A 316 -54.47 48.17 -22.01
CA GLU A 316 -55.31 48.39 -20.80
C GLU A 316 -55.51 47.15 -19.90
N ILE A 317 -55.12 47.28 -18.61
CA ILE A 317 -55.86 46.96 -17.36
C ILE A 317 -54.88 47.05 -16.15
N TYR A 318 -55.05 48.08 -15.30
CA TYR A 318 -55.22 48.10 -13.82
C TYR A 318 -54.70 46.88 -12.99
N VAL A 319 -54.17 46.93 -11.75
CA VAL A 319 -54.22 47.81 -10.55
C VAL A 319 -53.06 47.42 -9.58
N ASP A 320 -52.70 48.33 -8.66
CA ASP A 320 -52.11 48.14 -7.30
C ASP A 320 -50.66 47.59 -7.14
N GLY A 321 -49.79 48.10 -6.26
CA GLY A 321 -49.93 49.07 -5.17
C GLY A 321 -49.09 48.63 -3.94
N PHE A 322 -48.00 49.36 -3.66
CA PHE A 322 -47.28 49.49 -2.35
C PHE A 322 -46.33 48.36 -1.84
N PRO A 323 -45.40 48.63 -0.90
CA PRO A 323 -44.15 49.35 -1.17
C PRO A 323 -42.87 48.68 -0.59
N ARG A 324 -41.72 49.07 -1.13
CA ARG A 324 -40.38 48.83 -0.57
C ARG A 324 -40.17 49.59 0.75
N GLN A 325 -39.66 48.93 1.78
CA GLN A 325 -38.92 49.58 2.86
C GLN A 325 -37.66 48.78 3.25
N ASN A 326 -36.51 49.39 2.93
CA ASN A 326 -35.21 49.05 3.49
C ASN A 326 -35.05 49.75 4.83
N TYR A 327 -34.85 49.01 5.93
CA TYR A 327 -34.20 49.56 7.12
C TYR A 327 -33.27 48.53 7.78
N ALA A 328 -32.01 48.94 7.86
CA ALA A 328 -30.91 48.26 8.53
C ALA A 328 -31.17 48.13 10.05
N LYS A 329 -30.92 46.95 10.62
CA LYS A 329 -31.00 46.70 12.07
C LYS A 329 -29.61 46.80 12.70
N ARG A 330 -29.39 47.86 13.48
CA ARG A 330 -28.33 48.00 14.50
C ARG A 330 -28.55 47.01 15.64
N LYS A 331 -27.46 46.47 16.19
CA LYS A 331 -27.44 45.67 17.43
C LYS A 331 -27.47 46.61 18.64
N VAL A 332 -28.40 46.37 19.55
CA VAL A 332 -28.49 47.01 20.87
C VAL A 332 -28.11 45.98 21.93
N THR A 333 -27.13 46.35 22.76
CA THR A 333 -26.74 45.68 24.00
C THR A 333 -27.60 46.24 25.14
N PRO A 334 -28.12 45.44 26.08
CA PRO A 334 -28.52 45.98 27.36
C PRO A 334 -27.46 45.68 28.42
N LEU A 335 -26.87 46.77 28.90
CA LEU A 335 -26.37 46.94 30.26
C LEU A 335 -27.57 46.80 31.22
N PHE A 336 -27.42 46.08 32.32
CA PHE A 336 -28.21 46.37 33.52
C PHE A 336 -27.35 46.13 34.76
N ASP A 337 -27.32 47.17 35.59
CA ASP A 337 -26.46 47.40 36.73
C ASP A 337 -27.34 47.59 37.98
N GLY A 338 -26.80 47.20 39.13
CA GLY A 338 -27.29 47.52 40.48
C GLY A 338 -28.51 46.77 41.02
N VAL A 339 -28.76 46.67 42.33
CA VAL A 339 -28.08 47.19 43.54
C VAL A 339 -28.87 46.62 44.76
N LEU A 340 -28.15 46.32 45.87
CA LEU A 340 -28.55 46.23 47.31
C LEU A 340 -29.57 45.18 47.88
N GLN A 341 -29.05 44.35 48.79
CA GLN A 341 -29.42 44.03 50.22
C GLN A 341 -30.79 44.48 50.82
N PRO A 342 -31.19 44.03 52.06
CA PRO A 342 -31.12 42.70 52.69
C PRO A 342 -32.39 42.33 53.54
N ASP A 343 -32.42 41.08 54.04
CA ASP A 343 -32.93 40.62 55.35
C ASP A 343 -34.45 40.44 55.68
N VAL A 344 -34.69 39.47 56.58
CA VAL A 344 -35.84 39.22 57.50
C VAL A 344 -36.99 38.25 57.11
N HIS A 345 -36.96 37.09 57.81
CA HIS A 345 -38.00 36.23 58.45
C HIS A 345 -39.33 35.78 57.78
N GLU A 346 -39.56 34.46 58.00
CA GLU A 346 -40.79 33.72 58.36
C GLU A 346 -41.90 33.33 57.36
N ASP A 347 -41.99 32.00 57.18
CA ASP A 347 -43.16 31.12 57.31
C ASP A 347 -44.31 31.05 56.27
N ILE A 348 -44.61 29.78 55.92
CA ILE A 348 -45.87 29.17 55.45
C ILE A 348 -46.10 29.03 53.92
N PRO A 349 -46.70 27.89 53.46
CA PRO A 349 -46.37 27.25 52.20
C PRO A 349 -47.45 27.41 51.13
N HIS A 350 -47.02 27.63 49.88
CA HIS A 350 -47.85 27.38 48.71
C HIS A 350 -47.02 26.78 47.56
N SER A 351 -47.42 25.57 47.15
CA SER A 351 -47.25 25.04 45.79
C SER A 351 -47.80 26.08 44.79
N PRO A 352 -47.31 26.23 43.53
CA PRO A 352 -46.94 25.13 42.64
C PRO A 352 -45.85 25.43 41.58
N LEU A 353 -45.61 24.46 40.69
CA LEU A 353 -45.11 24.63 39.31
C LEU A 353 -43.72 25.26 39.13
N ASN A 354 -42.70 24.43 38.86
CA ASN A 354 -41.54 24.91 38.11
C ASN A 354 -41.06 23.85 37.11
N GLY A 355 -41.47 24.05 35.85
CA GLY A 355 -40.93 23.34 34.70
C GLY A 355 -39.51 23.80 34.41
N GLN A 356 -38.54 22.90 34.56
CA GLN A 356 -37.20 23.14 34.04
C GLN A 356 -37.24 22.99 32.52
N THR A 357 -37.11 24.13 31.85
CA THR A 357 -36.85 24.22 30.42
C THR A 357 -35.46 23.68 30.12
N GLU A 358 -35.40 22.46 29.60
CA GLU A 358 -34.21 21.94 28.94
C GLU A 358 -33.88 22.83 27.74
N ARG A 359 -32.87 23.68 27.90
CA ARG A 359 -32.27 24.44 26.80
C ARG A 359 -31.56 23.46 25.86
N SER A 360 -32.33 22.95 24.89
CA SER A 360 -31.81 22.27 23.72
C SER A 360 -30.82 23.20 23.00
N ASN A 361 -29.53 22.91 23.15
CA ASN A 361 -28.47 23.53 22.36
C ASN A 361 -28.61 23.08 20.89
N LYS A 362 -29.54 23.71 20.17
CA LYS A 362 -29.68 23.60 18.71
C LYS A 362 -28.41 24.15 18.07
N ARG A 363 -27.44 23.26 17.81
CA ARG A 363 -26.36 23.54 16.86
C ARG A 363 -27.03 23.86 15.52
N GLN A 364 -26.92 25.11 15.08
CA GLN A 364 -27.32 25.53 13.73
C GLN A 364 -26.67 24.59 12.72
N ARG A 365 -27.49 23.77 12.06
CA ARG A 365 -27.06 22.95 10.92
C ARG A 365 -26.60 23.92 9.84
N ARG A 366 -25.29 23.97 9.57
CA ARG A 366 -24.67 24.88 8.59
C ARG A 366 -24.82 24.44 7.13
N CYS A 367 -25.49 23.31 6.88
CA CYS A 367 -25.71 22.79 5.54
C CYS A 367 -27.21 22.65 5.31
N SER A 368 -27.73 23.27 4.25
CA SER A 368 -29.11 23.09 3.85
C SER A 368 -29.34 21.63 3.43
N PRO A 369 -30.52 21.05 3.67
CA PRO A 369 -30.84 19.66 3.28
C PRO A 369 -30.56 19.35 1.79
N ILE A 370 -30.66 20.37 0.94
CA ILE A 370 -30.39 20.28 -0.51
C ILE A 370 -28.89 20.02 -0.79
N SER A 371 -27.99 20.62 0.00
CA SER A 371 -26.55 20.40 -0.15
C SER A 371 -26.14 18.97 0.21
N SER A 372 -26.75 18.38 1.25
CA SER A 372 -26.53 16.97 1.60
C SER A 372 -27.08 16.02 0.53
N ALA A 373 -28.25 16.32 -0.06
CA ALA A 373 -28.81 15.51 -1.14
C ALA A 373 -27.88 15.49 -2.37
N ARG A 374 -27.40 16.66 -2.83
CA ARG A 374 -26.46 16.75 -3.96
C ARG A 374 -25.15 16.02 -3.72
N ILE A 375 -24.65 16.00 -2.49
CA ILE A 375 -23.42 15.26 -2.13
C ILE A 375 -23.67 13.76 -2.18
N SER A 376 -24.82 13.28 -1.68
CA SER A 376 -25.20 11.87 -1.75
C SER A 376 -25.44 11.40 -3.19
N ASP A 377 -26.13 12.21 -4.01
CA ASP A 377 -26.39 11.90 -5.42
C ASP A 377 -25.09 11.83 -6.23
N LYS A 378 -24.17 12.79 -6.00
CA LYS A 378 -22.83 12.76 -6.60
C LYS A 378 -22.06 11.50 -6.19
N LYS A 379 -22.15 11.08 -4.92
CA LYS A 379 -21.48 9.86 -4.44
C LYS A 379 -22.08 8.60 -5.08
N ARG A 380 -23.41 8.57 -5.29
CA ARG A 380 -24.10 7.46 -5.97
C ARG A 380 -23.72 7.38 -7.44
N GLN A 381 -23.61 8.52 -8.11
CA GLN A 381 -23.15 8.61 -9.49
C GLN A 381 -21.69 8.15 -9.63
N ASP A 382 -20.79 8.65 -8.78
CA ASP A 382 -19.37 8.23 -8.76
C ASP A 382 -19.23 6.71 -8.55
N GLN A 383 -20.09 6.09 -7.72
CA GLN A 383 -20.10 4.65 -7.50
C GLN A 383 -20.60 3.89 -8.74
N LYS A 384 -21.64 4.39 -9.42
CA LYS A 384 -22.15 3.83 -10.68
C LYS A 384 -21.10 3.91 -11.79
N ASP A 385 -20.40 5.04 -11.90
CA ASP A 385 -19.33 5.27 -12.88
C ASP A 385 -18.14 4.34 -12.61
N ARG A 386 -17.78 4.10 -11.33
CA ARG A 386 -16.77 3.11 -10.96
C ARG A 386 -17.17 1.67 -11.32
N ARG A 387 -18.43 1.29 -11.09
CA ARG A 387 -18.95 -0.03 -11.48
C ARG A 387 -18.91 -0.21 -13.00
N THR A 388 -19.35 0.78 -13.77
CA THR A 388 -19.30 0.72 -15.24
C THR A 388 -17.87 0.73 -15.79
N ALA A 389 -16.96 1.52 -15.21
CA ALA A 389 -15.55 1.51 -15.59
C ALA A 389 -14.89 0.14 -15.30
N HIS A 390 -15.19 -0.46 -14.14
CA HIS A 390 -14.69 -1.78 -13.78
C HIS A 390 -15.22 -2.88 -14.71
N TYR A 391 -16.51 -2.83 -15.04
CA TYR A 391 -17.13 -3.74 -16.02
C TYR A 391 -16.47 -3.60 -17.40
N ARG A 392 -16.30 -2.38 -17.90
CA ARG A 392 -15.60 -2.13 -19.18
C ARG A 392 -14.16 -2.64 -19.18
N ALA A 393 -13.42 -2.45 -18.08
CA ALA A 393 -12.06 -2.97 -17.95
C ALA A 393 -12.02 -4.51 -18.00
N ARG A 394 -12.99 -5.18 -17.37
CA ARG A 394 -13.12 -6.64 -17.41
C ARG A 394 -13.45 -7.14 -18.82
N VAL A 395 -14.39 -6.48 -19.51
CA VAL A 395 -14.76 -6.81 -20.90
C VAL A 395 -13.57 -6.60 -21.84
N ASN A 396 -12.81 -5.51 -21.69
CA ASN A 396 -11.63 -5.26 -22.49
C ASN A 396 -10.55 -6.33 -22.26
N LEU A 397 -10.31 -6.73 -21.01
CA LEU A 397 -9.35 -7.80 -20.70
C LEU A 397 -9.77 -9.13 -21.36
N TRP A 398 -11.07 -9.44 -21.33
CA TRP A 398 -11.62 -10.64 -21.95
C TRP A 398 -11.52 -10.58 -23.48
N ASN A 399 -11.84 -9.44 -24.10
CA ASN A 399 -11.64 -9.20 -25.53
C ASN A 399 -10.17 -9.30 -25.94
N ASP A 400 -9.24 -8.77 -25.14
CA ASP A 400 -7.80 -8.87 -25.39
C ASP A 400 -7.32 -10.33 -25.32
N MET A 401 -7.83 -11.11 -24.38
CA MET A 401 -7.54 -12.55 -24.29
C MET A 401 -8.07 -13.30 -25.51
N LEU A 402 -9.32 -13.04 -25.92
CA LEU A 402 -9.89 -13.63 -27.13
C LEU A 402 -9.11 -13.21 -28.38
N HIS A 403 -8.73 -11.94 -28.51
CA HIS A 403 -7.99 -11.46 -29.66
C HIS A 403 -6.59 -12.09 -29.73
N ARG A 404 -5.92 -12.28 -28.59
CA ARG A 404 -4.65 -13.01 -28.53
C ARG A 404 -4.81 -14.48 -28.90
N GLN A 405 -5.86 -15.13 -28.41
CA GLN A 405 -6.13 -16.53 -28.72
C GLN A 405 -6.43 -16.71 -30.21
N PHE A 406 -7.27 -15.83 -30.77
CA PHE A 406 -7.59 -15.79 -32.19
C PHE A 406 -6.34 -15.55 -33.05
N LEU A 407 -5.49 -14.56 -32.71
CA LEU A 407 -4.23 -14.32 -33.43
C LEU A 407 -3.28 -15.51 -33.33
N LYS A 408 -3.23 -16.20 -32.19
CA LYS A 408 -2.41 -17.40 -32.01
C LYS A 408 -2.91 -18.56 -32.89
N GLU A 409 -4.22 -18.72 -33.02
CA GLU A 409 -4.84 -19.74 -33.89
C GLU A 409 -4.66 -19.43 -35.38
N VAL A 410 -4.90 -18.17 -35.78
CA VAL A 410 -4.71 -17.72 -37.17
C VAL A 410 -3.24 -17.77 -37.58
N MET A 411 -2.32 -17.36 -36.71
CA MET A 411 -0.87 -17.44 -37.03
C MET A 411 -0.33 -18.86 -36.90
N GLY A 412 -0.91 -19.69 -36.03
CA GLY A 412 -0.53 -21.09 -35.88
C GLY A 412 -1.01 -21.99 -37.03
N THR A 413 -2.01 -21.55 -37.80
CA THR A 413 -2.51 -22.26 -39.00
C THR A 413 -1.82 -21.82 -40.30
N VAL A 414 -1.01 -20.75 -40.27
CA VAL A 414 -0.08 -20.41 -41.36
C VAL A 414 1.12 -21.35 -41.24
N SER A 415 0.95 -22.53 -41.81
CA SER A 415 1.91 -23.64 -41.85
C SER A 415 3.31 -23.18 -42.30
N GLU A 416 4.31 -23.48 -41.47
CA GLU A 416 5.76 -23.45 -41.74
C GLU A 416 6.18 -24.48 -42.82
N GLU A 417 5.45 -24.60 -43.93
CA GLU A 417 5.80 -25.50 -45.05
C GLU A 417 6.63 -24.80 -46.15
N ALA A 418 7.37 -23.73 -45.82
CA ALA A 418 8.06 -22.91 -46.84
C ALA A 418 9.54 -22.62 -46.57
N ASP A 419 10.26 -23.52 -45.89
CA ASP A 419 11.74 -23.47 -45.81
C ASP A 419 12.37 -24.75 -46.33
N GLU A 420 12.07 -25.11 -47.59
CA GLU A 420 12.97 -25.98 -48.36
C GLU A 420 12.87 -25.76 -49.87
N TYR A 421 12.84 -24.50 -50.34
CA TYR A 421 13.15 -24.22 -51.75
C TYR A 421 14.10 -23.02 -51.86
N THR A 422 15.38 -23.38 -51.98
CA THR A 422 16.44 -22.63 -52.65
C THR A 422 15.93 -21.87 -53.87
N CYS A 423 15.74 -20.55 -53.74
CA CYS A 423 15.58 -19.66 -54.90
C CYS A 423 16.88 -18.91 -55.15
N SER A 424 17.71 -19.60 -55.94
CA SER A 424 18.87 -19.10 -56.65
C SER A 424 18.51 -17.85 -57.46
N HIS A 425 19.35 -16.83 -57.37
CA HIS A 425 19.37 -15.69 -58.26
C HIS A 425 19.51 -16.13 -59.73
N GLY A 426 18.43 -15.98 -60.50
CA GLY A 426 18.40 -16.18 -61.94
C GLY A 426 17.89 -14.93 -62.64
N SER A 427 18.81 -14.00 -62.93
CA SER A 427 18.63 -12.92 -63.89
C SER A 427 18.28 -13.50 -65.26
N SER A 428 17.16 -13.09 -65.85
CA SER A 428 16.85 -13.38 -67.26
C SER A 428 16.09 -12.22 -67.91
N HIS A 429 16.80 -11.56 -68.82
CA HIS A 429 16.29 -10.74 -69.91
C HIS A 429 15.35 -11.57 -70.81
N GLY A 430 14.26 -10.96 -71.27
CA GLY A 430 13.49 -11.45 -72.42
C GLY A 430 12.41 -10.44 -72.84
N THR A 431 12.73 -9.42 -73.64
CA THR A 431 12.42 -9.34 -75.08
C THR A 431 11.06 -9.93 -75.48
N ASN A 432 10.10 -9.05 -75.80
CA ASN A 432 9.03 -9.38 -76.75
C ASN A 432 8.51 -8.11 -77.44
N GLY A 433 9.15 -7.77 -78.57
CA GLY A 433 8.62 -6.88 -79.60
C GLY A 433 8.41 -7.72 -80.85
N SER A 434 7.16 -8.11 -81.13
CA SER A 434 6.80 -8.86 -82.34
C SER A 434 6.22 -7.92 -83.38
N GLN A 435 6.92 -7.85 -84.50
CA GLN A 435 6.50 -7.29 -85.78
C GLN A 435 5.28 -8.05 -86.33
N THR A 436 4.33 -7.32 -86.94
CA THR A 436 3.46 -7.84 -87.99
C THR A 436 3.24 -6.78 -89.08
N SER A 437 3.49 -7.20 -90.31
CA SER A 437 3.21 -6.62 -91.63
C SER A 437 3.08 -7.81 -92.58
N PRO A 438 2.64 -7.70 -93.86
CA PRO A 438 1.85 -6.68 -94.55
C PRO A 438 0.71 -7.32 -95.40
N GLN A 439 -0.02 -6.51 -96.18
CA GLN A 439 -0.49 -6.76 -97.57
C GLN A 439 -1.89 -6.14 -97.81
N SER A 440 -2.00 -5.15 -98.70
CA SER A 440 -3.12 -5.06 -99.66
C SER A 440 -2.81 -3.98 -100.72
N ALA A 441 -3.42 -4.15 -101.89
CA ALA A 441 -2.90 -3.80 -103.21
C ALA A 441 -3.53 -2.55 -103.86
N CYS A 442 -2.72 -1.92 -104.73
CA CYS A 442 -3.05 -1.39 -106.08
C CYS A 442 -4.34 -0.57 -106.29
N GLY A 443 -4.21 0.74 -106.56
CA GLY A 443 -5.28 1.62 -107.04
C GLY A 443 -4.75 3.02 -107.45
N PRO A 444 -5.44 3.79 -108.33
CA PRO A 444 -4.84 4.75 -109.25
C PRO A 444 -4.42 6.10 -108.62
N GLU A 445 -3.18 6.48 -108.91
CA GLU A 445 -2.30 7.39 -108.17
C GLU A 445 -2.45 8.89 -108.50
N PHE A 446 -3.62 9.36 -108.95
CA PHE A 446 -3.79 10.79 -109.31
C PHE A 446 -4.98 11.53 -108.66
N ASP A 447 -5.81 10.86 -107.85
CA ASP A 447 -6.88 11.52 -107.04
C ASP A 447 -6.67 11.40 -105.52
N GLU A 448 -5.71 10.59 -105.06
CA GLU A 448 -5.45 10.32 -103.63
C GLU A 448 -4.61 11.43 -102.98
N GLU A 449 -3.74 12.08 -103.77
CA GLU A 449 -2.94 13.21 -103.33
C GLU A 449 -3.80 14.47 -103.11
N ALA A 450 -4.86 14.66 -103.89
CA ALA A 450 -5.85 15.72 -103.69
C ALA A 450 -6.72 15.48 -102.44
N ARG A 451 -7.07 14.22 -102.13
CA ARG A 451 -7.76 13.86 -100.89
C ARG A 451 -6.86 14.02 -99.65
N ARG A 452 -5.58 13.63 -99.74
CA ARG A 452 -4.59 13.88 -98.68
C ARG A 452 -4.39 15.37 -98.44
N GLN A 453 -4.29 16.19 -99.49
CA GLN A 453 -4.15 17.63 -99.33
C GLN A 453 -5.42 18.27 -98.74
N ALA A 454 -6.62 17.83 -99.16
CA ALA A 454 -7.87 18.26 -98.55
C ALA A 454 -8.01 17.84 -97.08
N GLU A 455 -7.51 16.66 -96.67
CA GLU A 455 -7.45 16.25 -95.27
C GLU A 455 -6.41 17.03 -94.45
N ILE A 456 -5.27 17.39 -95.06
CA ILE A 456 -4.26 18.23 -94.43
C ILE A 456 -4.78 19.67 -94.27
N GLU A 457 -5.54 20.19 -95.23
CA GLU A 457 -6.19 21.50 -95.11
C GLU A 457 -7.38 21.49 -94.15
N ALA A 458 -8.18 20.42 -94.13
CA ALA A 458 -9.26 20.24 -93.15
C ALA A 458 -8.69 20.10 -91.72
N SER A 459 -7.58 19.38 -91.54
CA SER A 459 -6.89 19.28 -90.25
C SER A 459 -6.21 20.59 -89.86
N ARG A 460 -5.69 21.38 -90.80
CA ARG A 460 -5.20 22.76 -90.56
C ARG A 460 -6.30 23.71 -90.13
N ARG A 461 -7.49 23.65 -90.77
CA ARG A 461 -8.65 24.45 -90.32
C ARG A 461 -9.12 24.03 -88.94
N LYS A 462 -9.12 22.72 -88.66
CA LYS A 462 -9.51 22.18 -87.34
C LYS A 462 -8.49 22.55 -86.24
N LEU A 463 -7.20 22.58 -86.55
CA LEU A 463 -6.16 23.07 -85.64
C LEU A 463 -6.26 24.58 -85.41
N ALA A 464 -6.57 25.37 -86.44
CA ALA A 464 -6.79 26.81 -86.31
C ALA A 464 -8.06 27.14 -85.50
N GLU A 465 -9.08 26.29 -85.54
CA GLU A 465 -10.28 26.40 -84.70
C GLU A 465 -9.98 26.04 -83.24
N LEU A 466 -9.20 24.97 -83.00
CA LEU A 466 -8.72 24.62 -81.66
C LEU A 466 -7.75 25.66 -81.08
N GLU A 467 -6.98 26.38 -81.90
CA GLU A 467 -6.14 27.50 -81.46
C GLU A 467 -6.95 28.73 -81.05
N LYS A 468 -8.15 28.94 -81.61
CA LYS A 468 -9.07 30.01 -81.15
C LYS A 468 -9.68 29.71 -79.79
N ASP A 469 -9.87 28.44 -79.46
CA ASP A 469 -10.40 27.99 -78.16
C ASP A 469 -9.31 27.78 -77.10
N ARG A 470 -8.04 27.75 -77.52
CA ARG A 470 -6.86 27.69 -76.64
C ARG A 470 -6.88 28.71 -75.49
N PRO A 471 -7.16 30.01 -75.68
CA PRO A 471 -7.23 30.97 -74.57
C PRO A 471 -8.36 30.68 -73.57
N ILE A 472 -9.49 30.12 -74.02
CA ILE A 472 -10.62 29.76 -73.14
C ILE A 472 -10.22 28.54 -72.29
N TRP A 473 -9.52 27.57 -72.90
CA TRP A 473 -8.99 26.42 -72.16
C TRP A 473 -7.85 26.78 -71.22
N GLU A 474 -6.96 27.70 -71.60
CA GLU A 474 -5.88 28.18 -70.73
C GLU A 474 -6.42 28.96 -69.53
N GLN A 475 -7.47 29.78 -69.70
CA GLN A 475 -8.15 30.44 -68.58
C GLN A 475 -8.87 29.43 -67.67
N ALA A 476 -9.61 28.47 -68.24
CA ALA A 476 -10.28 27.43 -67.46
C ALA A 476 -9.30 26.44 -66.79
N ALA A 477 -8.10 26.25 -67.36
CA ALA A 477 -7.03 25.46 -66.75
C ALA A 477 -6.39 26.22 -65.57
N ARG A 478 -6.14 27.53 -65.73
CA ARG A 478 -5.60 28.39 -64.67
C ARG A 478 -6.56 28.52 -63.49
N GLU A 479 -7.86 28.63 -63.75
CA GLU A 479 -8.89 28.67 -62.70
C GLU A 479 -8.98 27.33 -61.94
N ARG A 480 -8.87 26.20 -62.64
CA ARG A 480 -8.81 24.87 -62.00
C ARG A 480 -7.56 24.71 -61.14
N GLU A 481 -6.40 25.16 -61.61
CA GLU A 481 -5.17 25.11 -60.83
C GLU A 481 -5.25 26.01 -59.59
N ALA A 482 -5.79 27.22 -59.71
CA ALA A 482 -6.00 28.12 -58.58
C ALA A 482 -6.96 27.50 -57.54
N ARG A 483 -8.06 26.88 -57.99
CA ARG A 483 -9.01 26.19 -57.10
C ARG A 483 -8.39 24.97 -56.43
N GLN A 484 -7.58 24.18 -57.15
CA GLN A 484 -6.85 23.04 -56.58
C GLN A 484 -5.85 23.49 -55.52
N ARG A 485 -5.09 24.57 -55.75
CA ARG A 485 -4.17 25.11 -54.73
C ARG A 485 -4.88 25.55 -53.46
N VAL A 486 -6.02 26.25 -53.59
CA VAL A 486 -6.83 26.66 -52.42
C VAL A 486 -7.40 25.45 -51.68
N GLU A 487 -7.85 24.42 -52.39
CA GLU A 487 -8.36 23.18 -51.79
C GLU A 487 -7.26 22.37 -51.10
N GLU A 488 -6.08 22.27 -51.71
CA GLU A 488 -4.90 21.61 -51.13
C GLU A 488 -4.40 22.35 -49.88
N GLU A 489 -4.35 23.68 -49.90
CA GLU A 489 -3.99 24.50 -48.73
C GLU A 489 -5.03 24.36 -47.61
N ALA A 490 -6.32 24.38 -47.93
CA ALA A 490 -7.39 24.16 -46.96
C ALA A 490 -7.32 22.76 -46.33
N LEU A 491 -6.99 21.75 -47.14
CA LEU A 491 -6.84 20.37 -46.68
C LEU A 491 -5.59 20.20 -45.81
N HIS A 492 -4.48 20.85 -46.16
CA HIS A 492 -3.27 20.90 -45.34
C HIS A 492 -3.53 21.60 -43.99
N ALA A 493 -4.22 22.75 -44.00
CA ALA A 493 -4.61 23.47 -42.79
C ALA A 493 -5.52 22.63 -41.88
N ARG A 494 -6.45 21.87 -42.45
CA ARG A 494 -7.33 20.96 -41.69
C ARG A 494 -6.55 19.82 -41.03
N ARG A 495 -5.61 19.18 -41.76
CA ARG A 495 -4.74 18.12 -41.21
C ARG A 495 -3.85 18.66 -40.09
N GLU A 496 -3.31 19.87 -40.24
CA GLU A 496 -2.49 20.48 -39.19
C GLU A 496 -3.33 20.81 -37.93
N ALA A 497 -4.54 21.36 -38.11
CA ALA A 497 -5.45 21.63 -37.00
C ALA A 497 -5.87 20.35 -36.27
N GLU A 498 -6.12 19.27 -37.01
CA GLU A 498 -6.42 17.94 -36.44
C GLU A 498 -5.22 17.38 -35.67
N ARG A 499 -4.00 17.49 -36.22
CA ARG A 499 -2.77 17.09 -35.54
C ARG A 499 -2.57 17.84 -34.21
N ARG A 500 -2.81 19.15 -34.19
CA ARG A 500 -2.72 19.97 -32.96
C ARG A 500 -3.77 19.56 -31.92
N ARG A 501 -5.00 19.26 -32.34
CA ARG A 501 -6.06 18.77 -31.42
C ARG A 501 -5.72 17.40 -30.87
N ALA A 502 -5.19 16.49 -31.68
CA ALA A 502 -4.76 15.17 -31.26
C ALA A 502 -3.60 15.25 -30.24
N GLU A 503 -2.60 16.09 -30.50
CA GLU A 503 -1.47 16.31 -29.59
C GLU A 503 -1.90 16.92 -28.25
N GLU A 504 -2.83 17.88 -28.28
CA GLU A 504 -3.37 18.47 -27.06
C GLU A 504 -4.22 17.46 -26.25
N GLU A 505 -4.99 16.62 -26.93
CA GLU A 505 -5.74 15.56 -26.28
C GLU A 505 -4.82 14.50 -25.66
N GLU A 506 -3.76 14.10 -26.36
CA GLU A 506 -2.74 13.19 -25.82
C GLU A 506 -2.06 13.78 -24.59
N ARG A 507 -1.65 15.05 -24.67
CA ARG A 507 -1.08 15.78 -23.52
C ARG A 507 -2.05 15.84 -22.34
N ARG A 508 -3.35 16.00 -22.58
CA ARG A 508 -4.39 15.97 -21.53
C ARG A 508 -4.53 14.58 -20.91
N ARG A 509 -4.54 13.52 -21.73
CA ARG A 509 -4.58 12.12 -21.25
C ARG A 509 -3.34 11.79 -20.44
N ASP A 510 -2.16 12.27 -20.85
CA ASP A 510 -0.92 12.07 -20.12
C ASP A 510 -0.88 12.81 -18.80
N ALA A 511 -1.37 14.05 -18.77
CA ALA A 511 -1.53 14.81 -17.53
C ALA A 511 -2.49 14.11 -16.55
N GLU A 512 -3.61 13.58 -17.04
CA GLU A 512 -4.58 12.83 -16.23
C GLU A 512 -3.99 11.51 -15.70
N ARG A 513 -3.28 10.75 -16.55
CA ARG A 513 -2.57 9.53 -16.14
C ARG A 513 -1.50 9.83 -15.08
N ALA A 514 -0.75 10.92 -15.25
CA ALA A 514 0.25 11.36 -14.30
C ALA A 514 -0.38 11.77 -12.96
N GLU A 515 -1.50 12.50 -12.98
CA GLU A 515 -2.23 12.89 -11.76
C GLU A 515 -2.82 11.66 -11.04
N ALA A 516 -3.40 10.72 -11.78
CA ALA A 516 -3.95 9.48 -11.23
C ALA A 516 -2.84 8.61 -10.60
N ALA A 517 -1.70 8.48 -11.28
CA ALA A 517 -0.54 7.76 -10.76
C ALA A 517 0.02 8.42 -9.49
N TRP A 518 0.08 9.76 -9.46
CA TRP A 518 0.49 10.51 -8.28
C TRP A 518 -0.46 10.30 -7.09
N LYS A 519 -1.78 10.38 -7.32
CA LYS A 519 -2.81 10.12 -6.29
C LYS A 519 -2.71 8.68 -5.76
N ALA A 520 -2.56 7.70 -6.65
CA ALA A 520 -2.42 6.30 -6.25
C ALA A 520 -1.15 6.05 -5.42
N LYS A 521 -0.02 6.68 -5.79
CA LYS A 521 1.23 6.61 -5.02
C LYS A 521 1.08 7.27 -3.65
N ALA A 522 0.48 8.46 -3.59
CA ALA A 522 0.26 9.18 -2.33
C ALA A 522 -0.66 8.41 -1.37
N GLU A 523 -1.69 7.74 -1.90
CA GLU A 523 -2.60 6.91 -1.08
C GLU A 523 -1.89 5.66 -0.56
N ARG A 524 -1.11 4.97 -1.40
CA ARG A 524 -0.28 3.82 -0.98
C ARG A 524 0.70 4.21 0.12
N GLU A 525 1.39 5.33 -0.05
CA GLU A 525 2.32 5.87 0.96
C GLU A 525 1.60 6.24 2.26
N ARG A 526 0.35 6.71 2.20
CA ARG A 526 -0.46 6.99 3.40
C ARG A 526 -0.79 5.70 4.15
N ILE A 527 -1.26 4.67 3.44
CA ILE A 527 -1.59 3.36 4.02
C ILE A 527 -0.35 2.74 4.65
N GLU A 528 0.78 2.74 3.93
CA GLU A 528 2.05 2.20 4.42
C GLU A 528 2.55 2.97 5.65
N ARG A 529 2.44 4.30 5.66
CA ARG A 529 2.81 5.14 6.82
C ARG A 529 1.92 4.85 8.03
N GLU A 530 0.63 4.63 7.85
CA GLU A 530 -0.28 4.25 8.94
C GLU A 530 0.03 2.85 9.46
N HIS A 531 0.26 1.89 8.56
CA HIS A 531 0.68 0.54 8.90
C HIS A 531 2.00 0.55 9.69
N ALA A 532 3.01 1.30 9.23
CA ALA A 532 4.29 1.45 9.91
C ALA A 532 4.15 2.12 11.28
N LYS A 533 3.26 3.12 11.44
CA LYS A 533 2.96 3.72 12.75
C LYS A 533 2.31 2.72 13.70
N ASN A 534 1.33 1.97 13.21
CA ASN A 534 0.66 0.92 14.00
C ASN A 534 1.65 -0.18 14.39
N TRP A 535 2.53 -0.59 13.47
CA TRP A 535 3.61 -1.53 13.73
C TRP A 535 4.56 -1.02 14.82
N ARG A 536 5.05 0.22 14.71
CA ARG A 536 5.90 0.82 15.75
C ARG A 536 5.19 0.92 17.10
N ARG A 537 3.90 1.23 17.11
CA ARG A 537 3.10 1.27 18.35
C ARG A 537 2.95 -0.12 18.97
N LYS A 538 2.68 -1.16 18.16
CA LYS A 538 2.62 -2.56 18.58
C LYS A 538 3.99 -3.00 19.16
N GLN A 539 5.08 -2.70 18.46
CA GLN A 539 6.46 -2.99 18.91
C GLN A 539 6.79 -2.29 20.22
N ALA A 540 6.57 -0.97 20.33
CA ALA A 540 6.82 -0.23 21.56
C ALA A 540 5.95 -0.72 22.74
N GLN A 541 4.73 -1.17 22.47
CA GLN A 541 3.90 -1.83 23.49
C GLN A 541 4.49 -3.17 23.91
N ASN A 542 4.94 -4.00 22.97
CA ASN A 542 5.59 -5.27 23.27
C ASN A 542 6.90 -5.10 24.06
N GLU A 543 7.75 -4.16 23.65
CA GLU A 543 8.95 -3.77 24.42
C GLU A 543 8.57 -3.30 25.83
N ARG A 544 7.52 -2.47 25.94
CA ARG A 544 7.01 -2.05 27.24
C ARG A 544 6.55 -3.23 28.08
N TRP A 545 6.08 -4.35 27.51
CA TRP A 545 5.72 -5.54 28.28
C TRP A 545 6.91 -6.47 28.57
N ALA A 546 7.98 -6.41 27.78
CA ALA A 546 9.18 -7.22 27.93
C ALA A 546 10.05 -6.85 29.14
N TYR A 547 10.13 -5.55 29.50
CA TYR A 547 11.10 -5.07 30.50
C TYR A 547 10.54 -4.91 31.93
N GLY A 548 11.19 -5.46 32.94
CA GLY A 548 10.87 -5.23 34.36
C GLY A 548 10.02 -6.33 35.00
N PRO A 549 9.68 -6.21 36.29
CA PRO A 549 9.01 -7.28 37.03
C PRO A 549 7.65 -7.60 36.43
N TRP A 550 7.37 -8.89 36.27
CA TRP A 550 6.10 -9.38 35.76
C TRP A 550 5.14 -9.62 36.92
N THR A 551 4.24 -8.67 37.17
CA THR A 551 3.27 -8.71 38.28
C THR A 551 1.86 -9.01 37.79
N THR A 552 0.97 -9.45 38.67
CA THR A 552 -0.45 -9.69 38.35
C THR A 552 -1.13 -8.47 37.75
N GLN A 553 -0.87 -7.28 38.29
CA GLN A 553 -1.42 -6.03 37.75
C GLN A 553 -0.95 -5.77 36.31
N ARG A 554 0.32 -6.07 36.02
CA ARG A 554 0.89 -5.92 34.68
C ARG A 554 0.31 -6.93 33.69
N ALA A 555 0.12 -8.17 34.12
CA ALA A 555 -0.57 -9.20 33.34
C ALA A 555 -2.02 -8.76 33.02
N LEU A 556 -2.74 -8.22 34.00
CA LEU A 556 -4.09 -7.67 33.82
C LEU A 556 -4.11 -6.48 32.83
N GLU A 557 -3.17 -5.55 32.94
CA GLU A 557 -3.06 -4.41 32.02
C GLU A 557 -2.78 -4.88 30.58
N ARG A 558 -1.82 -5.79 30.38
CA ARG A 558 -1.54 -6.38 29.06
C ARG A 558 -2.78 -7.07 28.52
N TYR A 559 -3.44 -7.90 29.32
CA TYR A 559 -4.64 -8.61 28.92
C TYR A 559 -5.74 -7.65 28.44
N LYS A 560 -6.02 -6.57 29.18
CA LYS A 560 -7.01 -5.56 28.79
C LYS A 560 -6.67 -4.89 27.45
N VAL A 561 -5.41 -4.48 27.26
CA VAL A 561 -4.96 -3.85 26.02
C VAL A 561 -5.08 -4.81 24.83
N LEU A 562 -4.67 -6.06 25.00
CA LEU A 562 -4.79 -7.07 23.95
C LEU A 562 -6.25 -7.44 23.68
N CYS A 563 -7.12 -7.44 24.67
CA CYS A 563 -8.54 -7.67 24.49
C CYS A 563 -9.20 -6.62 23.59
N GLU A 564 -8.88 -5.34 23.80
CA GLU A 564 -9.36 -4.25 22.96
C GLU A 564 -8.83 -4.36 21.53
N ALA A 565 -7.52 -4.60 21.37
CA ALA A 565 -6.90 -4.79 20.07
C ALA A 565 -7.48 -6.00 19.32
N PHE A 566 -7.63 -7.12 20.02
CA PHE A 566 -8.17 -8.37 19.48
C PHE A 566 -9.62 -8.22 19.05
N ASP A 567 -10.46 -7.51 19.81
CA ASP A 567 -11.86 -7.27 19.43
C ASP A 567 -11.99 -6.30 18.24
N ALA A 568 -11.07 -5.33 18.12
CA ALA A 568 -11.10 -4.33 17.03
C ALA A 568 -10.53 -4.84 15.70
N THR A 569 -9.65 -5.84 15.72
CA THR A 569 -8.94 -6.33 14.52
C THR A 569 -9.85 -7.22 13.66
N LYS A 570 -9.88 -7.01 12.34
CA LYS A 570 -10.51 -7.94 11.40
C LYS A 570 -9.42 -8.87 10.87
N PHE A 571 -9.46 -10.14 11.26
CA PHE A 571 -8.48 -11.12 10.82
C PHE A 571 -8.77 -11.52 9.37
N THR A 572 -7.75 -11.45 8.54
CA THR A 572 -7.82 -11.82 7.11
C THR A 572 -6.61 -12.69 6.78
N PRO A 573 -6.60 -13.47 5.70
CA PRO A 573 -5.41 -14.22 5.30
C PRO A 573 -4.16 -13.34 5.09
N ALA A 574 -4.36 -12.05 4.77
CA ALA A 574 -3.29 -11.07 4.62
C ALA A 574 -2.76 -10.53 5.97
N GLU A 575 -3.58 -10.53 7.02
CA GLU A 575 -3.19 -10.19 8.40
C GLU A 575 -3.61 -11.36 9.32
N PRO A 576 -2.87 -12.49 9.26
CA PRO A 576 -3.20 -13.70 10.01
C PRO A 576 -3.13 -13.42 11.53
N VAL A 577 -4.00 -14.07 12.30
CA VAL A 577 -3.86 -14.04 13.76
C VAL A 577 -2.54 -14.72 14.16
N SER A 578 -1.74 -14.04 14.97
CA SER A 578 -0.55 -14.62 15.59
C SER A 578 -0.79 -14.89 17.07
N PHE A 579 -0.03 -15.84 17.62
CA PHE A 579 -0.13 -16.24 19.04
C PHE A 579 -0.03 -15.05 20.01
N ASP A 580 0.84 -14.07 19.70
CA ASP A 580 1.09 -12.90 20.56
C ASP A 580 -0.08 -11.90 20.62
N ILE A 581 -0.94 -11.89 19.60
CA ILE A 581 -2.07 -10.95 19.49
C ILE A 581 -3.26 -11.45 20.32
N VAL A 582 -3.37 -12.76 20.53
CA VAL A 582 -4.46 -13.35 21.31
C VAL A 582 -4.28 -12.99 22.80
N PRO A 583 -5.31 -12.46 23.47
CA PRO A 583 -5.22 -12.07 24.88
C PRO A 583 -5.28 -13.29 25.80
N TRP A 584 -4.21 -14.09 25.90
CA TRP A 584 -4.18 -15.25 26.80
C TRP A 584 -4.28 -14.84 28.28
N PRO A 585 -5.29 -15.31 29.05
CA PRO A 585 -5.45 -14.95 30.46
C PRO A 585 -4.53 -15.78 31.35
N VAL A 586 -3.23 -15.54 31.30
CA VAL A 586 -2.21 -16.29 32.06
C VAL A 586 -1.26 -15.33 32.79
N LEU A 587 -0.69 -15.79 33.91
CA LEU A 587 0.29 -15.02 34.69
C LEU A 587 1.73 -15.13 34.15
N CYS A 588 1.98 -15.94 33.12
CA CYS A 588 3.29 -16.09 32.52
C CYS A 588 3.73 -14.82 31.76
N SER A 589 5.04 -14.56 31.76
CA SER A 589 5.63 -13.44 31.01
C SER A 589 5.52 -13.70 29.50
N PRO A 590 5.16 -12.69 28.69
CA PRO A 590 5.00 -12.86 27.24
C PRO A 590 6.27 -13.33 26.53
N LEU A 591 7.46 -13.11 27.12
CA LEU A 591 8.74 -13.57 26.55
C LEU A 591 8.95 -15.08 26.70
N ARG A 592 8.28 -15.71 27.66
CA ARG A 592 8.39 -17.14 27.95
C ARG A 592 7.12 -17.91 27.59
N LEU A 593 6.04 -17.18 27.28
CA LEU A 593 4.73 -17.75 27.04
C LEU A 593 4.74 -18.54 25.74
N THR A 594 4.54 -19.85 25.83
CA THR A 594 4.27 -20.73 24.70
C THR A 594 2.81 -21.18 24.70
N VAL A 595 2.39 -21.90 23.65
CA VAL A 595 1.02 -22.45 23.60
C VAL A 595 0.78 -23.45 24.73
N GLU A 596 1.80 -24.21 25.13
CA GLU A 596 1.74 -25.25 26.17
C GLU A 596 1.48 -24.67 27.57
N ASP A 597 1.91 -23.42 27.80
CA ASP A 597 1.65 -22.70 29.05
C ASP A 597 0.17 -22.29 29.20
N VAL A 598 -0.63 -22.39 28.13
CA VAL A 598 -2.07 -22.07 28.14
C VAL A 598 -2.87 -23.30 28.55
N HIS A 599 -2.71 -23.70 29.82
CA HIS A 599 -3.46 -24.80 30.42
C HIS A 599 -4.52 -24.30 31.43
N TRP A 600 -5.45 -25.17 31.80
CA TRP A 600 -6.58 -24.86 32.70
C TRP A 600 -6.15 -24.12 33.99
N ASN A 601 -5.19 -24.68 34.72
CA ASN A 601 -4.72 -24.13 35.99
C ASN A 601 -4.11 -22.72 35.86
N ALA A 602 -3.45 -22.40 34.74
CA ALA A 602 -2.87 -21.08 34.50
C ALA A 602 -3.95 -20.02 34.33
N VAL A 603 -5.04 -20.38 33.66
CA VAL A 603 -6.22 -19.52 33.45
C VAL A 603 -6.93 -19.25 34.79
N GLU A 604 -7.18 -20.29 35.58
CA GLU A 604 -7.79 -20.11 36.91
C GLU A 604 -6.90 -19.29 37.84
N ALA A 605 -5.59 -19.53 37.84
CA ALA A 605 -4.64 -18.77 38.65
C ALA A 605 -4.64 -17.29 38.28
N PHE A 606 -4.73 -16.96 36.98
CA PHE A 606 -4.86 -15.57 36.52
C PHE A 606 -6.14 -14.92 37.05
N PHE A 607 -7.31 -15.54 36.85
CA PHE A 607 -8.58 -14.95 37.30
C PHE A 607 -8.68 -14.84 38.83
N LYS A 608 -8.18 -15.84 39.56
CA LYS A 608 -8.08 -15.80 41.03
C LYS A 608 -7.22 -14.63 41.50
N ALA A 609 -6.07 -14.40 40.88
CA ALA A 609 -5.19 -13.30 41.23
C ALA A 609 -5.80 -11.94 40.85
N VAL A 610 -6.45 -11.84 39.68
CA VAL A 610 -7.12 -10.61 39.21
C VAL A 610 -8.31 -10.22 40.09
N ARG A 611 -9.05 -11.20 40.65
CA ARG A 611 -10.17 -10.96 41.58
C ARG A 611 -9.76 -10.08 42.76
N MET A 612 -8.51 -10.19 43.23
CA MET A 612 -7.98 -9.38 44.34
C MET A 612 -7.68 -7.92 43.96
N HIS A 613 -7.54 -7.62 42.67
CA HIS A 613 -7.18 -6.30 42.15
C HIS A 613 -8.37 -5.53 41.55
N MET A 614 -9.56 -6.12 41.53
CA MET A 614 -10.76 -5.53 40.92
C MET A 614 -11.93 -5.52 41.91
N ARG A 615 -12.87 -4.60 41.71
CA ARG A 615 -14.14 -4.63 42.44
C ARG A 615 -14.98 -5.80 41.94
N GLY A 616 -15.84 -6.37 42.80
CA GLY A 616 -16.68 -7.52 42.45
C GLY A 616 -17.49 -7.31 41.17
N GLN A 617 -18.11 -6.13 40.99
CA GLN A 617 -18.87 -5.81 39.77
C GLN A 617 -17.99 -5.71 38.52
N ASP A 618 -16.80 -5.11 38.64
CA ASP A 618 -15.87 -4.99 37.51
C ASP A 618 -15.31 -6.36 37.14
N TYR A 619 -15.04 -7.21 38.13
CA TYR A 619 -14.63 -8.60 37.94
C TYR A 619 -15.75 -9.40 37.24
N LYS A 620 -17.01 -9.20 37.65
CA LYS A 620 -18.17 -9.83 37.00
C LYS A 620 -18.24 -9.54 35.51
N MET A 621 -18.23 -8.25 35.16
CA MET A 621 -18.22 -7.82 33.75
C MET A 621 -16.96 -8.29 33.00
N PHE A 622 -15.81 -8.36 33.68
CA PHE A 622 -14.56 -8.80 33.10
C PHE A 622 -14.59 -10.29 32.74
N VAL A 623 -15.10 -11.16 33.63
CA VAL A 623 -15.28 -12.60 33.36
C VAL A 623 -16.30 -12.82 32.25
N GLU A 624 -17.44 -12.14 32.27
CA GLU A 624 -18.46 -12.25 31.22
C GLU A 624 -17.92 -11.88 29.83
N LYS A 625 -17.18 -10.77 29.72
CA LYS A 625 -16.56 -10.35 28.45
C LYS A 625 -15.51 -11.34 27.98
N SER A 626 -14.71 -11.87 28.91
CA SER A 626 -13.66 -12.85 28.61
C SER A 626 -14.27 -14.16 28.11
N HIS A 627 -15.30 -14.67 28.80
CA HIS A 627 -16.05 -15.87 28.41
C HIS A 627 -16.65 -15.71 27.01
N ARG A 628 -17.32 -14.58 26.73
CA ARG A 628 -17.86 -14.30 25.37
C ARG A 628 -16.75 -14.20 24.32
N ARG A 629 -15.56 -13.70 24.67
CA ARG A 629 -14.44 -13.53 23.73
C ARG A 629 -13.82 -14.86 23.32
N PHE A 630 -13.69 -15.78 24.26
CA PHE A 630 -13.13 -17.12 24.02
C PHE A 630 -14.18 -18.17 23.61
N HIS A 631 -15.43 -17.77 23.39
CA HIS A 631 -16.45 -18.69 22.91
C HIS A 631 -16.08 -19.25 21.52
N PRO A 632 -16.08 -20.59 21.32
CA PRO A 632 -15.71 -21.21 20.04
C PRO A 632 -16.49 -20.65 18.85
N ASP A 633 -17.81 -20.45 19.01
CA ASP A 633 -18.64 -19.89 17.93
C ASP A 633 -18.25 -18.46 17.54
N ARG A 634 -17.79 -17.65 18.49
CA ARG A 634 -17.35 -16.28 18.18
C ARG A 634 -16.04 -16.30 17.40
N TRP A 635 -15.14 -17.23 17.72
CA TRP A 635 -13.89 -17.42 16.98
C TRP A 635 -14.15 -17.90 15.56
N ARG A 636 -15.09 -18.84 15.40
CA ARG A 636 -15.56 -19.33 14.08
C ARG A 636 -16.22 -18.23 13.26
N ALA A 637 -17.15 -17.47 13.84
CA ALA A 637 -17.85 -16.38 13.17
C ALA A 637 -16.91 -15.24 12.74
N ARG A 638 -15.85 -14.97 13.53
CA ARG A 638 -14.85 -13.96 13.19
C ARG A 638 -13.76 -14.47 12.25
N GLY A 639 -13.79 -15.74 11.84
CA GLY A 639 -12.76 -16.33 10.98
C GLY A 639 -11.35 -16.30 11.58
N VAL A 640 -11.23 -16.27 12.92
CA VAL A 640 -9.93 -16.13 13.60
C VAL A 640 -8.99 -17.26 13.18
N LEU A 641 -9.44 -18.51 13.31
CA LEU A 641 -8.66 -19.70 12.94
C LEU A 641 -8.45 -19.80 11.42
N LYS A 642 -9.43 -19.38 10.60
CA LYS A 642 -9.31 -19.37 9.12
C LYS A 642 -8.23 -18.42 8.60
N SER A 643 -7.86 -17.41 9.38
CA SER A 643 -6.79 -16.48 8.99
C SER A 643 -5.39 -17.07 9.14
N VAL A 644 -5.20 -18.14 9.94
CA VAL A 644 -3.89 -18.75 10.19
C VAL A 644 -3.53 -19.67 9.02
N VAL A 645 -2.43 -19.40 8.33
CA VAL A 645 -1.99 -20.21 7.17
C VAL A 645 -1.41 -21.57 7.62
N ASP A 646 -0.72 -21.60 8.75
CA ASP A 646 -0.11 -22.80 9.31
C ASP A 646 -1.15 -23.65 10.05
N GLU A 647 -1.41 -24.86 9.54
CA GLU A 647 -2.41 -25.79 10.09
C GLU A 647 -2.04 -26.32 11.48
N GLU A 648 -0.74 -26.52 11.75
CA GLU A 648 -0.28 -27.00 13.06
C GLU A 648 -0.53 -25.91 14.12
N LEU A 649 -0.08 -24.69 13.83
CA LEU A 649 -0.34 -23.52 14.68
C LEU A 649 -1.86 -23.29 14.85
N ARG A 650 -2.65 -23.47 13.79
CA ARG A 650 -4.12 -23.35 13.85
C ARG A 650 -4.71 -24.36 14.85
N GLY A 651 -4.31 -25.62 14.78
CA GLY A 651 -4.73 -26.67 15.72
C GLY A 651 -4.32 -26.34 17.16
N CYS A 652 -3.08 -25.90 17.37
CA CYS A 652 -2.59 -25.47 18.67
C CYS A 652 -3.39 -24.30 19.25
N LEU A 653 -3.70 -23.29 18.44
CA LEU A 653 -4.51 -22.13 18.85
C LEU A 653 -5.95 -22.52 19.18
N GLU A 654 -6.54 -23.44 18.43
CA GLU A 654 -7.89 -23.95 18.70
C GLU A 654 -7.97 -24.70 20.03
N VAL A 655 -7.03 -25.61 20.28
CA VAL A 655 -6.94 -26.35 21.56
C VAL A 655 -6.78 -25.37 22.73
N ALA A 656 -5.83 -24.43 22.64
CA ALA A 656 -5.60 -23.44 23.69
C ALA A 656 -6.84 -22.54 23.93
N ALA A 657 -7.50 -22.09 22.87
CA ALA A 657 -8.73 -21.29 22.98
C ALA A 657 -9.87 -22.07 23.65
N ASN A 658 -10.04 -23.34 23.29
CA ASN A 658 -11.02 -24.23 23.90
C ASN A 658 -10.70 -24.47 25.37
N THR A 659 -9.45 -24.69 25.74
CA THR A 659 -9.02 -24.82 27.15
C THR A 659 -9.36 -23.56 27.95
N VAL A 660 -9.10 -22.36 27.41
CA VAL A 660 -9.48 -21.09 28.05
C VAL A 660 -10.99 -20.96 28.19
N ALA A 661 -11.76 -21.31 27.15
CA ALA A 661 -13.22 -21.25 27.17
C ALA A 661 -13.82 -22.17 28.25
N GLN A 662 -13.32 -23.40 28.33
CA GLN A 662 -13.77 -24.38 29.31
C GLN A 662 -13.39 -23.93 30.73
N ALA A 663 -12.18 -23.44 30.96
CA ALA A 663 -11.75 -22.91 32.27
C ALA A 663 -12.56 -21.67 32.71
N LEU A 664 -13.00 -20.84 31.76
CA LEU A 664 -13.84 -19.67 32.03
C LEU A 664 -15.30 -20.02 32.37
N THR A 665 -15.79 -21.16 31.91
CA THR A 665 -17.20 -21.57 32.07
C THR A 665 -17.64 -21.67 33.55
N PRO A 666 -16.92 -22.39 34.45
CA PRO A 666 -17.31 -22.44 35.86
C PRO A 666 -17.22 -21.07 36.56
N LEU A 667 -16.17 -20.30 36.27
CA LEU A 667 -15.99 -18.94 36.81
C LEU A 667 -17.13 -18.00 36.41
N TRP A 668 -17.58 -18.11 35.16
CA TRP A 668 -18.71 -17.33 34.65
C TRP A 668 -20.03 -17.72 35.31
N ARG A 669 -20.27 -19.01 35.57
CA ARG A 669 -21.48 -19.48 36.30
C ARG A 669 -21.49 -18.96 37.74
N GLU A 670 -20.39 -19.10 38.48
CA GLU A 670 -20.26 -18.58 39.85
C GLU A 670 -20.59 -17.08 39.91
N VAL A 671 -20.03 -16.32 38.98
CA VAL A 671 -20.21 -14.88 38.87
C VAL A 671 -21.63 -14.49 38.42
N LYS A 672 -22.31 -15.34 37.64
CA LYS A 672 -23.68 -15.06 37.17
C LYS A 672 -24.72 -15.35 38.25
N GLU A 673 -24.49 -16.39 39.05
CA GLU A 673 -25.36 -16.82 40.15
C GLU A 673 -25.21 -15.97 41.41
N GLY A 674 -23.99 -15.46 41.68
CA GLY A 674 -23.71 -14.45 42.72
C GLY A 674 -24.01 -13.03 42.28
#